data_AF-A0A8J1IMJ3-F1
#
_entry.id   AF-A0A8J1IMJ3-F1
#
_cell.length_a   1.000
_cell.length_b   1.000
_cell.length_c   1.000
_cell.angle_alpha   90.00
_cell.angle_beta   90.00
_cell.angle_gamma   90.00
#
_symmetry.space_group_name_H-M   'P 1'
#
loop_
_entity.id
_entity.type
_entity.pdbx_description
1 polymer ?
#
loop_
_entity_poly.entity_id
_entity_poly.type
_entity_poly.pdbx_seq_one_letter_code
_entity_poly.pdbx_strand_id
1 'polypeptide(L)'
;MEPKPKGKLLITTGLDAKDELEERLERCMALVNSMTNGMSEREANDALNAYVCKGATQHEEVCLGLFALVLTEPAQVQKSYRDLAFISRDGMNIVLNKINQLLMEKYLKLQDTCRTQLVWLVRELVKSGVLGADGVCMTFMKQIAGGDISAKNIWLAENVLDILMEQREWVMKSSILIAMSVYTYLRLIVDHHGTPPLQALRQKEVEFCMMLLRERFMDCFMIGRDLVRLLQNVARIPEFDLLWKDMLHNPQALNPQFTGILQLLQSRTSRKFLACRLTPDMETKLLFMTSRVRFGQQKRYQDWFQRQYLSTPDSQSLRCDLIRYICGVVHPSNEVLSSDILPRWAIIGWLLTTCTSNVAASNAKLALFYDWLFFSPEKDSIMNIEPAILVMHHSMKPHPAITATLLDFMCRIIPNFYPTLEGNVRQGVFSSLTHIMEKRVLAHLAPLFHNPKLDKELRSMLREKFPEFCALPSPASEIKTEEPTSMEMENNMADKEDSCYDNAEAAFSDDDEEVNNKTNETGKKREFRFHPIKEPIIEEPVDISPYVDQLDEQLKDKVVALQKESDMEAQCEIMQEIVEQILEDDFDTEQSAVVASCLQELFKAHFRGEVLPEEITEESLEESVGKPLYLIFRNLIQMQEDNSGFSILLDLLSELYQRQPKIGYHLLYYLKASKAASGKMNLYESFAQATQLGDLHTCLMMDMKACQEDDVRLLCYLTPSIYSEFPDETLRSGELLNMIVAVIDSAQLQELVCHVMMGNLVMFRKDSVLNILIQSLDWETFEQYCTWQLFLAHNIPLETIIPILQHLKYKEHPEALSCLLLQLRREKPSEEMVKMVLSRPCHPEDQFTTSILRHWGLKYDDHLAENIKSLLIKNNSLPRKRQSLRSSSSKLAQLTLEQILEHLDGLRLNLSNTKQNCEYRGAHLAVFSQTPILQALQHVQASCDEAHKMKFSDLFALAEEYEDSTKPPKSRRKGPMTSPRSRKNTAQPLNTEEESASSSASEEEDTKPKPTKRKRKGSSAVGSDSD
;
A
#
# COMPACT_ATOMS: atom_id res chain seq x y z
N MET A 1 28.51 15.15 14.70
CA MET A 1 28.83 13.70 14.57
C MET A 1 30.16 13.60 13.84
N GLU A 2 31.04 12.68 14.24
CA GLU A 2 32.19 12.34 13.41
C GLU A 2 31.74 11.61 12.14
N PRO A 3 32.44 11.76 11.00
CA PRO A 3 32.15 10.97 9.81
C PRO A 3 32.49 9.50 10.08
N LYS A 4 31.49 8.62 10.04
CA LYS A 4 31.71 7.17 10.07
C LYS A 4 32.71 6.79 8.95
N PRO A 5 33.67 5.88 9.19
CA PRO A 5 34.55 5.41 8.13
C PRO A 5 33.72 4.81 6.98
N LYS A 6 34.00 5.23 5.75
CA LYS A 6 33.33 4.69 4.56
C LYS A 6 33.88 3.29 4.26
N GLY A 7 32.97 2.34 4.07
CA GLY A 7 33.30 1.01 3.57
C GLY A 7 33.88 1.06 2.15
N LYS A 8 34.64 0.02 1.78
CA LYS A 8 35.29 -0.10 0.46
C LYS A 8 34.49 -0.96 -0.53
N LEU A 9 33.47 -1.68 -0.09
CA LEU A 9 32.74 -2.65 -0.90
C LEU A 9 31.41 -2.06 -1.40
N LEU A 10 30.67 -1.38 -0.51
CA LEU A 10 29.31 -0.91 -0.76
C LEU A 10 29.21 0.63 -0.76
N ILE A 11 28.19 1.12 -1.47
CA ILE A 11 27.77 2.52 -1.50
C ILE A 11 26.82 2.73 -0.32
N THR A 12 27.26 3.52 0.65
CA THR A 12 26.60 3.69 1.95
C THR A 12 26.37 5.18 2.22
N THR A 13 25.12 5.59 2.39
CA THR A 13 24.72 6.98 2.69
C THR A 13 24.72 7.26 4.20
N GLY A 14 24.38 8.49 4.60
CA GLY A 14 24.18 8.83 6.01
C GLY A 14 22.97 8.15 6.67
N LEU A 15 22.02 7.66 5.87
CA LEU A 15 20.79 6.98 6.32
C LEU A 15 20.96 5.45 6.40
N ASP A 16 21.91 4.88 5.67
CA ASP A 16 22.14 3.44 5.64
C ASP A 16 22.65 2.88 6.99
N ALA A 17 22.10 1.74 7.38
CA ALA A 17 22.70 0.89 8.41
C ALA A 17 24.02 0.29 7.91
N LYS A 18 24.94 -0.06 8.82
CA LYS A 18 26.17 -0.77 8.43
C LYS A 18 25.80 -2.18 7.97
N ASP A 19 26.34 -2.59 6.83
CA ASP A 19 26.07 -3.92 6.28
C ASP A 19 26.94 -5.01 6.95
N GLU A 20 26.30 -6.09 7.38
CA GLU A 20 26.96 -7.19 8.10
C GLU A 20 27.94 -7.98 7.20
N LEU A 21 27.64 -8.11 5.91
CA LEU A 21 28.49 -8.82 4.96
C LEU A 21 29.72 -7.98 4.60
N GLU A 22 29.55 -6.66 4.41
CA GLU A 22 30.69 -5.74 4.27
C GLU A 22 31.59 -5.80 5.52
N GLU A 23 31.02 -5.68 6.73
CA GLU A 23 31.82 -5.74 7.96
C GLU A 23 32.53 -7.08 8.15
N ARG A 24 31.88 -8.21 7.79
CA ARG A 24 32.52 -9.52 7.85
C ARG A 24 33.70 -9.60 6.87
N LEU A 25 33.55 -9.11 5.65
CA LEU A 25 34.63 -9.07 4.65
C LEU A 25 35.76 -8.11 5.05
N GLU A 26 35.46 -6.97 5.65
CA GLU A 26 36.45 -6.05 6.23
C GLU A 26 37.29 -6.73 7.34
N ARG A 27 36.64 -7.48 8.25
CA ARG A 27 37.35 -8.26 9.29
C ARG A 27 38.27 -9.32 8.69
N CYS A 28 37.80 -10.08 7.70
CA CYS A 28 38.59 -11.09 7.01
C CYS A 28 39.79 -10.46 6.26
N MET A 29 39.59 -9.33 5.59
CA MET A 29 40.66 -8.56 4.93
C MET A 29 41.71 -8.05 5.93
N ALA A 30 41.29 -7.52 7.07
CA ALA A 30 42.19 -7.06 8.12
C ALA A 30 43.03 -8.22 8.70
N LEU A 31 42.42 -9.39 8.91
CA LEU A 31 43.12 -10.59 9.33
C LEU A 31 44.20 -11.02 8.32
N VAL A 32 43.86 -11.12 7.03
CA VAL A 32 44.83 -11.47 5.98
C VAL A 32 45.98 -10.47 5.94
N ASN A 33 45.69 -9.17 5.88
CA ASN A 33 46.72 -8.12 5.89
C ASN A 33 47.64 -8.20 7.13
N SER A 34 47.10 -8.56 8.30
CA SER A 34 47.91 -8.73 9.53
C SER A 34 48.91 -9.90 9.46
N MET A 35 48.69 -10.86 8.56
CA MET A 35 49.55 -12.04 8.35
C MET A 35 50.47 -11.91 7.12
N THR A 36 50.34 -10.85 6.33
CA THR A 36 51.13 -10.66 5.10
C THR A 36 51.93 -9.35 5.06
N ASN A 37 51.57 -8.36 5.87
CA ASN A 37 52.25 -7.06 5.90
C ASN A 37 53.71 -7.19 6.38
N GLY A 38 54.64 -6.68 5.58
CA GLY A 38 56.09 -6.66 5.89
C GLY A 38 56.82 -7.98 5.67
N MET A 39 56.14 -9.02 5.18
CA MET A 39 56.71 -10.35 4.92
C MET A 39 56.98 -10.55 3.42
N SER A 40 57.95 -11.41 3.06
CA SER A 40 58.15 -11.78 1.65
C SER A 40 56.98 -12.64 1.12
N GLU A 41 56.83 -12.74 -0.21
CA GLU A 41 55.71 -13.49 -0.81
C GLU A 41 55.65 -14.97 -0.39
N ARG A 42 56.83 -15.55 -0.12
CA ARG A 42 56.95 -16.92 0.38
C ARG A 42 56.53 -17.01 1.83
N GLU A 43 57.08 -16.17 2.71
CA GLU A 43 56.76 -16.19 4.14
C GLU A 43 55.27 -15.89 4.38
N ALA A 44 54.69 -14.98 3.59
CA ALA A 44 53.26 -14.71 3.58
C ALA A 44 52.45 -15.96 3.19
N ASN A 45 52.78 -16.64 2.09
CA ASN A 45 52.08 -17.87 1.67
C ASN A 45 52.26 -19.02 2.69
N ASP A 46 53.46 -19.21 3.22
CA ASP A 46 53.76 -20.21 4.26
C ASP A 46 52.92 -19.92 5.54
N ALA A 47 52.78 -18.65 5.94
CA ALA A 47 51.95 -18.23 7.07
C ALA A 47 50.44 -18.39 6.82
N LEU A 48 49.93 -17.99 5.64
CA LEU A 48 48.53 -18.17 5.27
C LEU A 48 48.15 -19.66 5.23
N ASN A 49 48.97 -20.50 4.60
CA ASN A 49 48.73 -21.95 4.53
C ASN A 49 48.77 -22.59 5.93
N ALA A 50 49.72 -22.22 6.79
CA ALA A 50 49.78 -22.67 8.18
C ALA A 50 48.59 -22.20 9.03
N TYR A 51 47.99 -21.05 8.72
CA TYR A 51 46.75 -20.59 9.36
C TYR A 51 45.53 -21.38 8.86
N VAL A 52 45.38 -21.50 7.54
CA VAL A 52 44.33 -22.24 6.84
C VAL A 52 44.27 -23.72 7.25
N CYS A 53 45.41 -24.35 7.54
CA CYS A 53 45.48 -25.73 8.03
C CYS A 53 44.85 -25.96 9.42
N LYS A 54 44.48 -24.92 10.18
CA LYS A 54 43.96 -25.05 11.55
C LYS A 54 42.50 -25.50 11.61
N GLY A 55 41.70 -25.23 10.58
CA GLY A 55 40.27 -25.55 10.57
C GLY A 55 39.49 -24.88 9.45
N ALA A 56 38.25 -25.33 9.24
CA ALA A 56 37.37 -24.81 8.19
C ALA A 56 37.05 -23.32 8.35
N THR A 57 36.90 -22.84 9.59
CA THR A 57 36.71 -21.40 9.89
C THR A 57 37.91 -20.57 9.44
N GLN A 58 39.13 -21.01 9.75
CA GLN A 58 40.36 -20.30 9.38
C GLN A 58 40.60 -20.32 7.86
N HIS A 59 40.19 -21.41 7.20
CA HIS A 59 40.13 -21.48 5.75
C HIS A 59 39.13 -20.46 5.17
N GLU A 60 37.89 -20.39 5.67
CA GLU A 60 36.90 -19.39 5.25
C GLU A 60 37.41 -17.96 5.46
N GLU A 61 37.94 -17.65 6.64
CA GLU A 61 38.40 -16.30 6.99
C GLU A 61 39.52 -15.81 6.04
N VAL A 62 40.49 -16.66 5.68
CA VAL A 62 41.55 -16.28 4.74
C VAL A 62 41.04 -16.22 3.30
N CYS A 63 40.23 -17.18 2.85
CA CYS A 63 39.64 -17.15 1.51
C CYS A 63 38.76 -15.91 1.30
N LEU A 64 37.95 -15.53 2.30
CA LEU A 64 37.11 -14.33 2.24
C LEU A 64 37.93 -13.03 2.38
N GLY A 65 39.05 -13.04 3.09
CA GLY A 65 39.97 -11.89 3.16
C GLY A 65 40.70 -11.63 1.83
N LEU A 66 41.18 -12.69 1.17
CA LEU A 66 41.78 -12.60 -0.16
C LEU A 66 40.74 -12.21 -1.23
N PHE A 67 39.52 -12.72 -1.13
CA PHE A 67 38.39 -12.29 -1.96
C PHE A 67 38.05 -10.79 -1.77
N ALA A 68 38.01 -10.30 -0.53
CA ALA A 68 37.80 -8.89 -0.24
C ALA A 68 38.93 -7.99 -0.81
N LEU A 69 40.19 -8.43 -0.73
CA LEU A 69 41.32 -7.77 -1.39
C LEU A 69 41.17 -7.76 -2.92
N VAL A 70 40.79 -8.88 -3.53
CA VAL A 70 40.52 -8.96 -4.98
C VAL A 70 39.46 -7.94 -5.42
N LEU A 71 38.40 -7.73 -4.64
CA LEU A 71 37.35 -6.77 -4.97
C LEU A 71 37.72 -5.30 -4.70
N THR A 72 38.50 -5.02 -3.65
CA THR A 72 38.71 -3.64 -3.16
C THR A 72 40.08 -3.04 -3.48
N GLU A 73 41.09 -3.85 -3.81
CA GLU A 73 42.49 -3.41 -4.04
C GLU A 73 43.00 -3.87 -5.41
N PRO A 74 42.62 -3.19 -6.52
CA PRO A 74 42.99 -3.61 -7.89
C PRO A 74 44.50 -3.79 -8.12
N ALA A 75 45.34 -3.02 -7.43
CA ALA A 75 46.80 -3.13 -7.50
C ALA A 75 47.36 -4.47 -6.98
N GLN A 76 46.61 -5.20 -6.14
CA GLN A 76 47.02 -6.47 -5.55
C GLN A 76 46.34 -7.69 -6.19
N VAL A 77 45.38 -7.48 -7.10
CA VAL A 77 44.41 -8.50 -7.54
C VAL A 77 45.06 -9.79 -8.08
N GLN A 78 46.10 -9.69 -8.92
CA GLN A 78 46.78 -10.85 -9.51
C GLN A 78 47.57 -11.68 -8.49
N LYS A 79 47.94 -11.07 -7.36
CA LYS A 79 48.58 -11.76 -6.24
C LYS A 79 47.51 -12.39 -5.36
N SER A 80 46.53 -11.61 -4.90
CA SER A 80 45.47 -12.11 -4.00
C SER A 80 44.67 -13.26 -4.62
N TYR A 81 44.40 -13.24 -5.93
CA TYR A 81 43.77 -14.37 -6.64
C TYR A 81 44.68 -15.61 -6.74
N ARG A 82 45.99 -15.41 -6.97
CA ARG A 82 46.97 -16.50 -7.04
C ARG A 82 47.15 -17.18 -5.68
N ASP A 83 47.32 -16.39 -4.63
CA ASP A 83 47.43 -16.88 -3.26
C ASP A 83 46.13 -17.62 -2.87
N LEU A 84 44.95 -17.07 -3.22
CA LEU A 84 43.64 -17.72 -3.03
C LEU A 84 43.54 -19.09 -3.74
N ALA A 85 44.04 -19.19 -4.98
CA ALA A 85 44.06 -20.43 -5.74
C ALA A 85 45.03 -21.48 -5.17
N PHE A 86 46.10 -21.07 -4.48
CA PHE A 86 47.02 -21.98 -3.79
C PHE A 86 46.53 -22.44 -2.41
N ILE A 87 45.79 -21.59 -1.68
CA ILE A 87 45.36 -21.89 -0.29
C ILE A 87 43.95 -22.48 -0.17
N SER A 88 43.09 -22.33 -1.19
CA SER A 88 41.74 -22.92 -1.19
C SER A 88 41.79 -24.45 -1.09
N ARG A 89 40.99 -25.00 -0.17
CA ARG A 89 40.86 -26.45 0.09
C ARG A 89 39.51 -27.02 -0.36
N ASP A 90 38.64 -26.16 -0.86
CA ASP A 90 37.22 -26.41 -1.15
C ASP A 90 36.85 -26.19 -2.64
N GLY A 91 37.85 -26.01 -3.52
CA GLY A 91 37.60 -25.66 -4.91
C GLY A 91 36.96 -24.27 -5.08
N MET A 92 37.31 -23.33 -4.19
CA MET A 92 36.76 -21.97 -4.07
C MET A 92 35.25 -21.91 -3.80
N ASN A 93 34.62 -22.99 -3.33
CA ASN A 93 33.17 -23.04 -3.09
C ASN A 93 32.67 -21.89 -2.20
N ILE A 94 33.37 -21.58 -1.11
CA ILE A 94 32.99 -20.49 -0.20
C ILE A 94 33.05 -19.11 -0.88
N VAL A 95 33.97 -18.92 -1.83
CA VAL A 95 34.08 -17.69 -2.63
C VAL A 95 32.93 -17.61 -3.64
N LEU A 96 32.63 -18.70 -4.36
CA LEU A 96 31.47 -18.77 -5.26
C LEU A 96 30.15 -18.48 -4.53
N ASN A 97 29.99 -19.02 -3.31
CA ASN A 97 28.82 -18.76 -2.48
C ASN A 97 28.69 -17.27 -2.11
N LYS A 98 29.80 -16.59 -1.78
CA LYS A 98 29.79 -15.14 -1.47
C LYS A 98 29.71 -14.25 -2.72
N ILE A 99 30.20 -14.68 -3.88
CA ILE A 99 29.91 -14.02 -5.16
C ILE A 99 28.40 -14.07 -5.43
N ASN A 100 27.78 -15.25 -5.35
CA ASN A 100 26.32 -15.38 -5.51
C ASN A 100 25.54 -14.55 -4.49
N GLN A 101 25.98 -14.50 -3.22
CA GLN A 101 25.35 -13.64 -2.21
C GLN A 101 25.45 -12.15 -2.55
N LEU A 102 26.64 -11.65 -2.93
CA LEU A 102 26.80 -10.25 -3.34
C LEU A 102 25.96 -9.90 -4.57
N LEU A 103 25.89 -10.80 -5.55
CA LEU A 103 25.06 -10.60 -6.75
C LEU A 103 23.56 -10.55 -6.39
N MET A 104 23.07 -11.49 -5.57
CA MET A 104 21.64 -11.58 -5.25
C MET A 104 21.15 -10.52 -4.25
N GLU A 105 21.97 -10.13 -3.27
CA GLU A 105 21.55 -9.23 -2.18
C GLU A 105 22.08 -7.80 -2.30
N LYS A 106 23.27 -7.60 -2.88
CA LYS A 106 24.05 -6.34 -2.72
C LYS A 106 24.42 -5.65 -4.03
N TYR A 107 24.21 -6.26 -5.20
CA TYR A 107 24.75 -5.77 -6.48
C TYR A 107 24.41 -4.31 -6.78
N LEU A 108 23.17 -3.88 -6.51
CA LEU A 108 22.74 -2.49 -6.71
C LEU A 108 23.54 -1.48 -5.87
N LYS A 109 24.00 -1.87 -4.66
CA LYS A 109 24.85 -1.06 -3.78
C LYS A 109 26.36 -1.30 -3.96
N LEU A 110 26.79 -2.27 -4.78
CA LEU A 110 28.22 -2.56 -4.97
C LEU A 110 28.94 -1.37 -5.62
N GLN A 111 30.10 -0.97 -5.10
CA GLN A 111 30.91 0.12 -5.68
C GLN A 111 31.43 -0.24 -7.09
N ASP A 112 31.64 0.75 -7.96
CA ASP A 112 31.97 0.50 -9.37
C ASP A 112 33.34 -0.18 -9.57
N THR A 113 34.33 0.13 -8.73
CA THR A 113 35.58 -0.64 -8.63
C THR A 113 35.29 -2.11 -8.33
N CYS A 114 34.47 -2.38 -7.31
CA CYS A 114 34.13 -3.74 -6.90
C CYS A 114 33.32 -4.48 -7.97
N ARG A 115 32.45 -3.81 -8.74
CA ARG A 115 31.77 -4.41 -9.92
C ARG A 115 32.78 -4.85 -10.97
N THR A 116 33.74 -3.97 -11.30
CA THR A 116 34.80 -4.23 -12.28
C THR A 116 35.69 -5.40 -11.86
N GLN A 117 36.10 -5.41 -10.60
CA GLN A 117 36.90 -6.49 -10.02
C GLN A 117 36.13 -7.81 -9.90
N LEU A 118 34.81 -7.77 -9.66
CA LEU A 118 33.96 -8.96 -9.62
C LEU A 118 33.81 -9.61 -11.02
N VAL A 119 33.64 -8.79 -12.07
CA VAL A 119 33.68 -9.25 -13.47
C VAL A 119 35.04 -9.89 -13.81
N TRP A 120 36.14 -9.24 -13.43
CA TRP A 120 37.48 -9.79 -13.61
C TRP A 120 37.66 -11.14 -12.90
N LEU A 121 37.23 -11.24 -11.64
CA LEU A 121 37.31 -12.47 -10.86
C LEU A 121 36.52 -13.61 -11.51
N VAL A 122 35.28 -13.35 -11.95
CA VAL A 122 34.47 -14.37 -12.63
C VAL A 122 35.13 -14.83 -13.94
N ARG A 123 35.75 -13.92 -14.70
CA ARG A 123 36.52 -14.27 -15.90
C ARG A 123 37.68 -15.21 -15.59
N GLU A 124 38.44 -14.97 -14.52
CA GLU A 124 39.53 -15.87 -14.11
C GLU A 124 39.04 -17.20 -13.51
N LEU A 125 37.93 -17.22 -12.77
CA LEU A 125 37.29 -18.45 -12.28
C LEU A 125 36.84 -19.36 -13.43
N VAL A 126 36.27 -18.79 -14.49
CA VAL A 126 35.87 -19.53 -15.69
C VAL A 126 37.08 -20.08 -16.45
N LYS A 127 38.10 -19.25 -16.70
CA LYS A 127 39.38 -19.70 -17.31
C LYS A 127 40.06 -20.83 -16.50
N SER A 128 39.96 -20.76 -15.18
CA SER A 128 40.51 -21.75 -14.24
C SER A 128 39.65 -23.02 -14.13
N GLY A 129 38.52 -23.09 -14.83
CA GLY A 129 37.64 -24.27 -14.86
C GLY A 129 36.93 -24.58 -13.54
N VAL A 130 36.74 -23.58 -12.68
CA VAL A 130 36.23 -23.80 -11.32
C VAL A 130 34.78 -24.31 -11.34
N LEU A 131 34.51 -25.38 -10.58
CA LEU A 131 33.21 -26.03 -10.51
C LEU A 131 32.14 -25.09 -9.95
N GLY A 132 31.03 -24.90 -10.67
CA GLY A 132 29.95 -23.99 -10.28
C GLY A 132 30.13 -22.53 -10.74
N ALA A 133 31.19 -22.22 -11.49
CA ALA A 133 31.34 -20.91 -12.13
C ALA A 133 30.23 -20.63 -13.19
N ASP A 134 29.64 -21.67 -13.78
CA ASP A 134 28.46 -21.54 -14.65
C ASP A 134 27.20 -21.10 -13.88
N GLY A 135 27.04 -21.59 -12.65
CA GLY A 135 26.10 -21.06 -11.67
C GLY A 135 26.27 -19.55 -11.45
N VAL A 136 27.50 -19.10 -11.21
CA VAL A 136 27.82 -17.67 -11.04
C VAL A 136 27.52 -16.85 -12.31
N CYS A 137 27.85 -17.35 -13.50
CA CYS A 137 27.51 -16.69 -14.76
C CYS A 137 25.99 -16.51 -14.93
N MET A 138 25.18 -17.52 -14.56
CA MET A 138 23.71 -17.40 -14.57
C MET A 138 23.21 -16.36 -13.55
N THR A 139 23.79 -16.30 -12.36
CA THR A 139 23.47 -15.26 -11.35
C THR A 139 23.88 -13.86 -11.81
N PHE A 140 24.99 -13.71 -12.53
CA PHE A 140 25.44 -12.46 -13.15
C PHE A 140 24.44 -12.00 -14.23
N MET A 141 24.03 -12.91 -15.12
CA MET A 141 23.04 -12.60 -16.17
C MET A 141 21.69 -12.14 -15.58
N LYS A 142 21.28 -12.67 -14.42
CA LYS A 142 20.09 -12.23 -13.68
C LYS A 142 20.20 -10.80 -13.10
N GLN A 143 21.41 -10.21 -13.03
CA GLN A 143 21.58 -8.80 -12.67
C GLN A 143 21.43 -7.85 -13.86
N ILE A 144 21.49 -8.34 -15.11
CA ILE A 144 21.23 -7.54 -16.30
C ILE A 144 19.72 -7.31 -16.41
N ALA A 145 19.27 -6.10 -16.12
CA ALA A 145 17.86 -5.72 -16.20
C ALA A 145 17.41 -5.60 -17.68
N GLY A 146 16.23 -6.13 -17.99
CA GLY A 146 15.55 -5.85 -19.26
C GLY A 146 14.88 -4.47 -19.21
N GLY A 147 14.89 -3.74 -20.31
CA GLY A 147 14.32 -2.39 -20.42
C GLY A 147 15.13 -1.28 -19.74
N ASP A 148 16.40 -1.54 -19.41
CA ASP A 148 17.34 -0.58 -18.79
C ASP A 148 18.56 -0.36 -19.71
N ILE A 149 18.60 0.79 -20.39
CA ILE A 149 19.73 1.21 -21.23
C ILE A 149 20.70 2.16 -20.49
N SER A 150 20.75 2.11 -19.16
CA SER A 150 21.76 2.84 -18.40
C SER A 150 23.17 2.31 -18.67
N ALA A 151 24.16 3.19 -18.67
CA ALA A 151 25.55 2.84 -18.98
C ALA A 151 26.11 1.71 -18.09
N LYS A 152 25.61 1.56 -16.84
CA LYS A 152 26.01 0.49 -15.93
C LYS A 152 25.39 -0.87 -16.28
N ASN A 153 24.17 -0.89 -16.83
CA ASN A 153 23.52 -2.13 -17.28
C ASN A 153 24.07 -2.58 -18.66
N ILE A 154 24.32 -1.63 -19.58
CA ILE A 154 24.98 -1.89 -20.86
C ILE A 154 26.39 -2.46 -20.64
N TRP A 155 27.20 -1.83 -19.79
CA TRP A 155 28.54 -2.30 -19.43
C TRP A 155 28.52 -3.73 -18.88
N LEU A 156 27.52 -4.05 -18.05
CA LEU A 156 27.33 -5.38 -17.49
C LEU A 156 26.99 -6.42 -18.56
N ALA A 157 26.04 -6.10 -19.45
CA ALA A 157 25.63 -6.97 -20.55
C ALA A 157 26.82 -7.31 -21.46
N GLU A 158 27.59 -6.31 -21.89
CA GLU A 158 28.78 -6.53 -22.71
C GLU A 158 29.87 -7.34 -21.99
N ASN A 159 30.17 -7.02 -20.73
CA ASN A 159 31.26 -7.70 -20.03
C ASN A 159 30.96 -9.17 -19.71
N VAL A 160 29.69 -9.52 -19.45
CA VAL A 160 29.28 -10.93 -19.27
C VAL A 160 29.27 -11.65 -20.62
N LEU A 161 28.85 -10.98 -21.70
CA LEU A 161 28.88 -11.53 -23.05
C LEU A 161 30.31 -11.86 -23.50
N ASP A 162 31.26 -10.95 -23.28
CA ASP A 162 32.67 -11.14 -23.63
C ASP A 162 33.28 -12.34 -22.89
N ILE A 163 32.91 -12.59 -21.62
CA ILE A 163 33.33 -13.80 -20.89
C ILE A 163 32.79 -15.06 -21.58
N LEU A 164 31.50 -15.07 -21.95
CA LEU A 164 30.85 -16.23 -22.59
C LEU A 164 31.36 -16.49 -24.02
N MET A 165 31.71 -15.44 -24.76
CA MET A 165 32.29 -15.53 -26.11
C MET A 165 33.75 -15.99 -26.06
N GLU A 166 34.60 -15.41 -25.19
CA GLU A 166 35.99 -15.85 -25.02
C GLU A 166 36.08 -17.31 -24.53
N GLN A 167 35.17 -17.72 -23.65
CA GLN A 167 35.18 -19.04 -23.00
C GLN A 167 34.17 -20.01 -23.64
N ARG A 168 33.88 -19.83 -24.94
CA ARG A 168 32.94 -20.64 -25.74
C ARG A 168 33.08 -22.15 -25.52
N GLU A 169 34.29 -22.70 -25.56
CA GLU A 169 34.52 -24.16 -25.37
C GLU A 169 34.10 -24.65 -23.98
N TRP A 170 34.14 -23.78 -22.96
CA TRP A 170 33.67 -24.09 -21.62
C TRP A 170 32.13 -23.94 -21.54
N VAL A 171 31.55 -22.90 -22.14
CA VAL A 171 30.09 -22.74 -22.25
C VAL A 171 29.44 -23.96 -22.93
N MET A 172 30.09 -24.48 -23.98
CA MET A 172 29.66 -25.68 -24.72
C MET A 172 29.61 -26.99 -23.89
N LYS A 173 30.05 -26.98 -22.62
CA LYS A 173 29.99 -28.12 -21.69
C LYS A 173 28.76 -28.11 -20.78
N SER A 174 28.02 -26.99 -20.66
CA SER A 174 26.87 -26.85 -19.76
C SER A 174 25.61 -26.47 -20.55
N SER A 175 24.77 -27.45 -20.88
CA SER A 175 23.53 -27.27 -21.65
C SER A 175 22.57 -26.24 -21.03
N ILE A 176 22.51 -26.18 -19.69
CA ILE A 176 21.68 -25.20 -18.98
C ILE A 176 22.26 -23.78 -19.08
N LEU A 177 23.59 -23.61 -19.10
CA LEU A 177 24.23 -22.32 -19.34
C LEU A 177 23.98 -21.84 -20.78
N ILE A 178 24.06 -22.73 -21.78
CA ILE A 178 23.70 -22.43 -23.18
C ILE A 178 22.27 -21.88 -23.24
N ALA A 179 21.30 -22.64 -22.71
CA ALA A 179 19.89 -22.25 -22.71
C ALA A 179 19.64 -20.92 -21.97
N MET A 180 20.24 -20.73 -20.79
CA MET A 180 20.09 -19.51 -19.99
C MET A 180 20.76 -18.30 -20.64
N SER A 181 21.87 -18.48 -21.34
CA SER A 181 22.56 -17.41 -22.08
C SER A 181 21.77 -17.00 -23.32
N VAL A 182 21.26 -17.96 -24.09
CA VAL A 182 20.38 -17.68 -25.24
C VAL A 182 19.09 -16.99 -24.79
N TYR A 183 18.44 -17.45 -23.71
CA TYR A 183 17.24 -16.80 -23.17
C TYR A 183 17.51 -15.38 -22.64
N THR A 184 18.71 -15.15 -22.09
CA THR A 184 19.17 -13.83 -21.64
C THR A 184 19.36 -12.88 -22.81
N TYR A 185 20.21 -13.24 -23.78
CA TYR A 185 20.63 -12.30 -24.83
C TYR A 185 19.59 -12.14 -25.94
N LEU A 186 18.82 -13.17 -26.30
CA LEU A 186 17.65 -12.97 -27.20
C LEU A 186 16.65 -11.96 -26.64
N ARG A 187 16.55 -11.84 -25.31
CA ARG A 187 15.70 -10.84 -24.66
C ARG A 187 16.33 -9.44 -24.67
N LEU A 188 17.63 -9.32 -24.42
CA LEU A 188 18.33 -8.03 -24.36
C LEU A 188 18.51 -7.35 -25.73
N ILE A 189 18.64 -8.13 -26.81
CA ILE A 189 18.71 -7.65 -28.21
C ILE A 189 17.55 -6.71 -28.59
N VAL A 190 16.39 -6.85 -27.94
CA VAL A 190 15.22 -5.97 -28.13
C VAL A 190 15.48 -4.54 -27.64
N ASP A 191 16.23 -4.40 -26.55
CA ASP A 191 16.47 -3.12 -25.87
C ASP A 191 17.66 -2.36 -26.49
N HIS A 192 18.67 -3.07 -26.98
CA HIS A 192 19.91 -2.49 -27.49
C HIS A 192 19.79 -1.91 -28.92
N HIS A 193 19.13 -0.76 -29.06
CA HIS A 193 19.02 -0.04 -30.33
C HIS A 193 19.20 1.49 -30.19
N GLY A 194 18.83 2.27 -31.20
CA GLY A 194 18.88 3.74 -31.17
C GLY A 194 20.27 4.39 -31.33
N THR A 195 21.33 3.86 -30.72
CA THR A 195 22.69 4.46 -30.74
C THR A 195 23.76 3.55 -31.34
N PRO A 196 24.86 4.07 -31.92
CA PRO A 196 25.93 3.25 -32.49
C PRO A 196 26.60 2.26 -31.50
N PRO A 197 26.89 2.63 -30.23
CA PRO A 197 27.41 1.66 -29.25
C PRO A 197 26.43 0.52 -28.96
N LEU A 198 25.14 0.82 -28.85
CA LEU A 198 24.10 -0.20 -28.66
C LEU A 198 23.94 -1.10 -29.90
N GLN A 199 24.08 -0.56 -31.11
CA GLN A 199 24.10 -1.36 -32.33
C GLN A 199 25.30 -2.33 -32.38
N ALA A 200 26.49 -1.90 -31.92
CA ALA A 200 27.66 -2.76 -31.83
C ALA A 200 27.51 -3.89 -30.79
N LEU A 201 26.97 -3.57 -29.60
CA LEU A 201 26.63 -4.59 -28.59
C LEU A 201 25.58 -5.57 -29.12
N ARG A 202 24.49 -5.07 -29.70
CA ARG A 202 23.44 -5.93 -30.27
C ARG A 202 23.98 -6.86 -31.34
N GLN A 203 24.96 -6.44 -32.14
CA GLN A 203 25.58 -7.31 -33.14
C GLN A 203 26.37 -8.46 -32.49
N LYS A 204 27.17 -8.19 -31.44
CA LYS A 204 27.81 -9.26 -30.64
C LYS A 204 26.77 -10.24 -30.08
N GLU A 205 25.66 -9.73 -29.53
CA GLU A 205 24.60 -10.54 -28.95
C GLU A 205 23.90 -11.43 -29.98
N VAL A 206 23.60 -10.88 -31.17
CA VAL A 206 23.03 -11.60 -32.31
C VAL A 206 23.97 -12.73 -32.74
N GLU A 207 25.25 -12.43 -32.96
CA GLU A 207 26.26 -13.42 -33.37
C GLU A 207 26.40 -14.56 -32.35
N PHE A 208 26.48 -14.23 -31.06
CA PHE A 208 26.56 -15.20 -29.97
C PHE A 208 25.29 -16.07 -29.85
N CYS A 209 24.10 -15.48 -29.93
CA CYS A 209 22.85 -16.24 -29.91
C CYS A 209 22.73 -17.15 -31.13
N MET A 210 23.06 -16.65 -32.32
CA MET A 210 22.99 -17.39 -33.58
C MET A 210 23.96 -18.57 -33.63
N MET A 211 25.18 -18.41 -33.10
CA MET A 211 26.15 -19.48 -32.91
C MET A 211 25.56 -20.61 -32.05
N LEU A 212 25.03 -20.28 -30.85
CA LEU A 212 24.47 -21.29 -29.94
C LEU A 212 23.20 -21.94 -30.51
N LEU A 213 22.32 -21.17 -31.14
CA LEU A 213 21.09 -21.69 -31.75
C LEU A 213 21.36 -22.62 -32.93
N ARG A 214 22.38 -22.35 -33.75
CA ARG A 214 22.72 -23.21 -34.91
C ARG A 214 23.54 -24.43 -34.54
N GLU A 215 24.48 -24.31 -33.59
CA GLU A 215 25.34 -25.45 -33.21
C GLU A 215 24.71 -26.36 -32.15
N ARG A 216 23.89 -25.78 -31.25
CA ARG A 216 23.33 -26.45 -30.07
C ARG A 216 21.82 -26.22 -29.93
N PHE A 217 21.09 -26.36 -31.04
CA PHE A 217 19.65 -26.16 -31.07
C PHE A 217 18.88 -26.99 -30.03
N MET A 218 19.28 -28.25 -29.78
CA MET A 218 18.62 -29.10 -28.77
C MET A 218 18.94 -28.72 -27.32
N ASP A 219 20.09 -28.11 -27.04
CA ASP A 219 20.34 -27.50 -25.73
C ASP A 219 19.45 -26.26 -25.56
N CYS A 220 19.24 -25.48 -26.62
CA CYS A 220 18.32 -24.33 -26.61
C CYS A 220 16.84 -24.75 -26.51
N PHE A 221 16.46 -25.88 -27.12
CA PHE A 221 15.09 -26.41 -27.14
C PHE A 221 14.48 -26.61 -25.74
N MET A 222 15.31 -26.88 -24.72
CA MET A 222 14.84 -27.06 -23.34
C MET A 222 14.20 -25.80 -22.72
N ILE A 223 14.34 -24.64 -23.36
CA ILE A 223 13.61 -23.41 -23.01
C ILE A 223 12.09 -23.61 -23.15
N GLY A 224 11.63 -24.37 -24.15
CA GLY A 224 10.21 -24.51 -24.47
C GLY A 224 9.64 -23.29 -25.20
N ARG A 225 8.31 -23.13 -25.14
CA ARG A 225 7.53 -22.20 -25.98
C ARG A 225 7.96 -20.74 -25.91
N ASP A 226 8.46 -20.24 -24.78
CA ASP A 226 8.95 -18.86 -24.68
C ASP A 226 10.21 -18.60 -25.54
N LEU A 227 10.94 -19.63 -26.01
CA LEU A 227 11.98 -19.44 -27.03
C LEU A 227 11.38 -18.87 -28.32
N VAL A 228 10.18 -19.34 -28.71
CA VAL A 228 9.45 -18.79 -29.86
C VAL A 228 9.08 -17.32 -29.59
N ARG A 229 8.63 -17.01 -28.37
CA ARG A 229 8.28 -15.63 -27.94
C ARG A 229 9.47 -14.68 -28.03
N LEU A 230 10.68 -15.13 -27.69
CA LEU A 230 11.88 -14.31 -27.84
C LEU A 230 12.29 -14.18 -29.31
N LEU A 231 12.31 -15.28 -30.06
CA LEU A 231 12.69 -15.30 -31.48
C LEU A 231 11.76 -14.45 -32.37
N GLN A 232 10.46 -14.37 -32.06
CA GLN A 232 9.52 -13.52 -32.84
C GLN A 232 9.79 -12.02 -32.62
N ASN A 233 10.22 -11.62 -31.42
CA ASN A 233 10.49 -10.22 -31.09
C ASN A 233 11.72 -9.69 -31.84
N VAL A 234 12.66 -10.57 -32.19
CA VAL A 234 13.89 -10.26 -32.93
C VAL A 234 13.86 -10.67 -34.41
N ALA A 235 12.75 -11.23 -34.89
CA ALA A 235 12.62 -11.84 -36.23
C ALA A 235 12.91 -10.90 -37.41
N ARG A 236 12.89 -9.58 -37.20
CA ARG A 236 13.21 -8.56 -38.22
C ARG A 236 14.71 -8.28 -38.40
N ILE A 237 15.56 -8.90 -37.58
CA ILE A 237 17.02 -8.86 -37.73
C ILE A 237 17.41 -9.93 -38.78
N PRO A 238 18.27 -9.63 -39.78
CA PRO A 238 18.52 -10.52 -40.93
C PRO A 238 18.95 -11.95 -40.55
N GLU A 239 19.79 -12.08 -39.54
CA GLU A 239 20.30 -13.36 -39.05
C GLU A 239 19.19 -14.23 -38.45
N PHE A 240 18.23 -13.62 -37.75
CA PHE A 240 17.07 -14.31 -37.21
C PHE A 240 15.99 -14.58 -38.27
N ASP A 241 15.80 -13.72 -39.28
CA ASP A 241 14.96 -14.03 -40.45
C ASP A 241 15.45 -15.30 -41.19
N LEU A 242 16.77 -15.46 -41.33
CA LEU A 242 17.36 -16.70 -41.84
C LEU A 242 17.12 -17.90 -40.91
N LEU A 243 17.25 -17.73 -39.59
CA LEU A 243 16.94 -18.79 -38.63
C LEU A 243 15.45 -19.20 -38.67
N TRP A 244 14.55 -18.24 -38.83
CA TRP A 244 13.11 -18.48 -38.96
C TRP A 244 12.78 -19.26 -40.24
N LYS A 245 13.44 -18.96 -41.36
CA LYS A 245 13.33 -19.74 -42.60
C LYS A 245 13.79 -21.20 -42.40
N ASP A 246 14.90 -21.42 -41.70
CA ASP A 246 15.33 -22.77 -41.34
C ASP A 246 14.32 -23.47 -40.42
N MET A 247 13.85 -22.81 -39.35
CA MET A 247 12.88 -23.40 -38.40
C MET A 247 11.52 -23.76 -39.02
N LEU A 248 11.09 -23.04 -40.07
CA LEU A 248 9.79 -23.24 -40.72
C LEU A 248 9.85 -24.12 -41.97
N HIS A 249 10.97 -24.15 -42.70
CA HIS A 249 11.08 -24.85 -43.99
C HIS A 249 12.14 -25.95 -44.02
N ASN A 250 13.11 -25.95 -43.09
CA ASN A 250 14.20 -26.93 -43.05
C ASN A 250 14.65 -27.27 -41.60
N PRO A 251 13.72 -27.62 -40.68
CA PRO A 251 14.03 -27.74 -39.25
C PRO A 251 15.11 -28.79 -38.94
N GLN A 252 15.22 -29.83 -39.77
CA GLN A 252 16.23 -30.88 -39.64
C GLN A 252 17.68 -30.39 -39.86
N ALA A 253 17.88 -29.24 -40.52
CA ALA A 253 19.19 -28.62 -40.66
C ALA A 253 19.70 -27.95 -39.37
N LEU A 254 18.80 -27.64 -38.41
CA LEU A 254 19.16 -27.18 -37.07
C LEU A 254 19.38 -28.36 -36.13
N ASN A 255 18.52 -29.38 -36.20
CA ASN A 255 18.80 -30.69 -35.63
C ASN A 255 17.93 -31.80 -36.26
N PRO A 256 18.46 -33.01 -36.56
CA PRO A 256 17.65 -34.13 -37.04
C PRO A 256 16.47 -34.55 -36.12
N GLN A 257 16.52 -34.22 -34.83
CA GLN A 257 15.44 -34.46 -33.86
C GLN A 257 14.38 -33.36 -33.81
N PHE A 258 14.59 -32.22 -34.49
CA PHE A 258 13.63 -31.12 -34.53
C PHE A 258 12.68 -31.30 -35.73
N THR A 259 11.42 -31.59 -35.44
CA THR A 259 10.38 -31.83 -36.46
C THR A 259 9.69 -30.55 -36.94
N GLY A 260 9.96 -29.41 -36.31
CA GLY A 260 9.37 -28.11 -36.63
C GLY A 260 8.71 -27.43 -35.41
N ILE A 261 8.32 -26.17 -35.60
CA ILE A 261 7.97 -25.23 -34.51
C ILE A 261 6.86 -25.69 -33.55
N LEU A 262 5.91 -26.51 -34.01
CA LEU A 262 4.85 -27.09 -33.16
C LEU A 262 5.42 -27.86 -31.96
N GLN A 263 6.53 -28.58 -32.16
CA GLN A 263 7.22 -29.36 -31.11
C GLN A 263 7.71 -28.48 -29.96
N LEU A 264 8.12 -27.24 -30.28
CA LEU A 264 8.61 -26.25 -29.33
C LEU A 264 7.46 -25.48 -28.65
N LEU A 265 6.40 -25.16 -29.39
CA LEU A 265 5.18 -24.50 -28.87
C LEU A 265 4.40 -25.38 -27.88
N GLN A 266 4.37 -26.69 -28.12
CA GLN A 266 3.78 -27.69 -27.20
C GLN A 266 4.67 -28.02 -25.99
N SER A 267 5.91 -27.52 -25.94
CA SER A 267 6.84 -27.71 -24.82
C SER A 267 6.70 -26.55 -23.83
N ARG A 268 6.24 -26.81 -22.61
CA ARG A 268 6.02 -25.75 -21.60
C ARG A 268 7.35 -25.14 -21.11
N THR A 269 7.39 -23.82 -20.95
CA THR A 269 8.58 -23.10 -20.48
C THR A 269 8.89 -23.43 -19.02
N SER A 270 10.16 -23.73 -18.70
CA SER A 270 10.58 -23.92 -17.32
C SER A 270 10.61 -22.59 -16.55
N ARG A 271 10.06 -22.58 -15.32
CA ARG A 271 10.06 -21.41 -14.40
C ARG A 271 11.45 -20.77 -14.24
N LYS A 272 12.53 -21.54 -14.37
CA LYS A 272 13.92 -21.04 -14.30
C LYS A 272 14.21 -19.95 -15.34
N PHE A 273 13.71 -20.08 -16.56
CA PHE A 273 13.90 -19.08 -17.61
C PHE A 273 13.04 -17.83 -17.35
N LEU A 274 11.77 -18.02 -16.97
CA LEU A 274 10.88 -16.92 -16.62
C LEU A 274 11.43 -16.08 -15.45
N ALA A 275 11.95 -16.73 -14.41
CA ALA A 275 12.55 -16.07 -13.25
C ALA A 275 13.94 -15.46 -13.52
N CYS A 276 14.66 -15.85 -14.58
CA CYS A 276 16.02 -15.32 -14.81
C CYS A 276 16.05 -13.93 -15.46
N ARG A 277 14.91 -13.42 -15.98
CA ARG A 277 14.80 -12.08 -16.61
C ARG A 277 14.27 -10.99 -15.68
N LEU A 278 13.87 -11.34 -14.45
CA LEU A 278 13.64 -10.37 -13.37
C LEU A 278 14.89 -10.29 -12.51
N THR A 279 15.30 -9.08 -12.11
CA THR A 279 16.37 -8.91 -11.13
C THR A 279 15.88 -9.35 -9.72
N PRO A 280 16.78 -9.64 -8.77
CA PRO A 280 16.40 -10.07 -7.42
C PRO A 280 15.50 -9.05 -6.69
N ASP A 281 15.72 -7.75 -6.94
CA ASP A 281 14.95 -6.65 -6.38
C ASP A 281 13.52 -6.60 -6.94
N MET A 282 13.36 -6.76 -8.27
CA MET A 282 12.05 -6.88 -8.93
C MET A 282 11.27 -8.10 -8.43
N GLU A 283 11.94 -9.25 -8.35
CA GLU A 283 11.36 -10.52 -7.87
C GLU A 283 10.90 -10.41 -6.41
N THR A 284 11.74 -9.87 -5.53
CA THR A 284 11.39 -9.64 -4.11
C THR A 284 10.17 -8.73 -3.97
N LYS A 285 10.10 -7.65 -4.74
CA LYS A 285 8.97 -6.69 -4.70
C LYS A 285 7.67 -7.29 -5.24
N LEU A 286 7.71 -8.01 -6.37
CA LEU A 286 6.51 -8.69 -6.88
C LEU A 286 6.02 -9.79 -5.93
N LEU A 287 6.93 -10.62 -5.39
CA LEU A 287 6.54 -11.65 -4.43
C LEU A 287 5.91 -11.04 -3.18
N PHE A 288 6.48 -9.96 -2.63
CA PHE A 288 5.87 -9.21 -1.52
C PHE A 288 4.47 -8.67 -1.88
N MET A 289 4.32 -8.07 -3.07
CA MET A 289 3.00 -7.61 -3.56
C MET A 289 1.99 -8.76 -3.62
N THR A 290 2.36 -9.93 -4.15
CA THR A 290 1.46 -11.08 -4.30
C THR A 290 1.29 -11.96 -3.05
N SER A 291 1.89 -11.62 -1.91
CA SER A 291 1.80 -12.43 -0.69
C SER A 291 1.68 -11.66 0.64
N ARG A 292 1.79 -10.32 0.63
CA ARG A 292 1.77 -9.46 1.83
C ARG A 292 0.96 -8.17 1.66
N VAL A 293 0.80 -7.66 0.43
CA VAL A 293 -0.01 -6.46 0.17
C VAL A 293 -1.47 -6.86 0.04
N ARG A 294 -2.36 -6.17 0.75
CA ARG A 294 -3.81 -6.34 0.63
C ARG A 294 -4.36 -5.68 -0.62
N PHE A 295 -5.41 -6.26 -1.19
CA PHE A 295 -6.15 -5.68 -2.30
C PHE A 295 -6.93 -4.44 -1.83
N GLY A 296 -6.87 -3.36 -2.62
CA GLY A 296 -7.11 -1.98 -2.19
C GLY A 296 -5.77 -1.25 -2.06
N GLN A 297 -4.93 -1.70 -1.13
CA GLN A 297 -3.71 -1.02 -0.66
C GLN A 297 -2.54 -1.00 -1.66
N GLN A 298 -2.71 -1.55 -2.87
CA GLN A 298 -1.61 -1.74 -3.81
C GLN A 298 -1.02 -0.45 -4.41
N LYS A 299 -1.76 0.67 -4.40
CA LYS A 299 -1.41 1.89 -5.13
C LYS A 299 0.03 2.35 -4.87
N ARG A 300 0.42 2.52 -3.60
CA ARG A 300 1.77 3.00 -3.23
C ARG A 300 2.89 2.06 -3.71
N TYR A 301 2.65 0.76 -3.67
CA TYR A 301 3.61 -0.26 -4.14
C TYR A 301 3.73 -0.27 -5.66
N GLN A 302 2.60 -0.10 -6.37
CA GLN A 302 2.56 0.08 -7.82
C GLN A 302 3.29 1.36 -8.24
N ASP A 303 3.01 2.50 -7.60
CA ASP A 303 3.66 3.78 -7.89
C ASP A 303 5.18 3.73 -7.66
N TRP A 304 5.63 3.06 -6.59
CA TRP A 304 7.07 2.82 -6.33
C TRP A 304 7.72 1.92 -7.40
N PHE A 305 7.10 0.78 -7.73
CA PHE A 305 7.61 -0.15 -8.74
C PHE A 305 7.62 0.51 -10.14
N GLN A 306 6.59 1.29 -10.46
CA GLN A 306 6.46 2.01 -11.71
C GLN A 306 7.54 3.10 -11.85
N ARG A 307 7.74 3.90 -10.80
CA ARG A 307 8.80 4.93 -10.76
C ARG A 307 10.19 4.33 -10.96
N GLN A 308 10.48 3.18 -10.33
CA GLN A 308 11.80 2.56 -10.39
C GLN A 308 12.09 1.78 -11.68
N TYR A 309 11.10 1.08 -12.27
CA TYR A 309 11.36 0.12 -13.36
C TYR A 309 10.50 0.28 -14.62
N LEU A 310 9.44 1.10 -14.62
CA LEU A 310 8.45 1.13 -15.72
C LEU A 310 8.19 2.56 -16.26
N SER A 311 9.02 3.52 -15.87
CA SER A 311 8.86 4.96 -16.08
C SER A 311 9.48 5.49 -17.38
N THR A 312 10.35 4.73 -18.06
CA THR A 312 11.03 5.15 -19.30
C THR A 312 10.38 4.53 -20.56
N PRO A 313 10.62 5.09 -21.76
CA PRO A 313 10.22 4.46 -23.03
C PRO A 313 10.86 3.07 -23.23
N ASP A 314 12.11 2.90 -22.78
CA ASP A 314 12.88 1.66 -22.92
C ASP A 314 12.33 0.54 -22.02
N SER A 315 11.82 0.91 -20.84
CA SER A 315 11.20 -0.02 -19.87
C SER A 315 9.93 -0.72 -20.36
N GLN A 316 9.40 -0.32 -21.52
CA GLN A 316 8.18 -0.91 -22.07
C GLN A 316 8.34 -2.41 -22.40
N SER A 317 9.55 -2.85 -22.72
CA SER A 317 9.84 -4.28 -22.98
C SER A 317 9.71 -5.16 -21.73
N LEU A 318 10.12 -4.67 -20.56
CA LEU A 318 10.14 -5.39 -19.29
C LEU A 318 8.76 -5.91 -18.87
N ARG A 319 7.70 -5.20 -19.23
CA ARG A 319 6.29 -5.57 -18.93
C ARG A 319 5.95 -6.98 -19.41
N CYS A 320 6.53 -7.43 -20.52
CA CYS A 320 6.33 -8.79 -21.02
C CYS A 320 6.91 -9.86 -20.08
N ASP A 321 8.10 -9.62 -19.52
CA ASP A 321 8.77 -10.57 -18.63
C ASP A 321 8.07 -10.63 -17.27
N LEU A 322 7.62 -9.49 -16.75
CA LEU A 322 6.79 -9.40 -15.53
C LEU A 322 5.48 -10.18 -15.69
N ILE A 323 4.78 -10.03 -16.82
CA ILE A 323 3.55 -10.77 -17.13
C ILE A 323 3.81 -12.28 -17.19
N ARG A 324 4.85 -12.74 -17.91
CA ARG A 324 5.21 -14.17 -17.95
C ARG A 324 5.60 -14.72 -16.58
N TYR A 325 6.30 -13.94 -15.76
CA TYR A 325 6.66 -14.31 -14.39
C TYR A 325 5.42 -14.48 -13.49
N ILE A 326 4.51 -13.51 -13.49
CA ILE A 326 3.27 -13.55 -12.69
C ILE A 326 2.38 -14.74 -13.10
N CYS A 327 2.29 -15.07 -14.39
CA CYS A 327 1.48 -16.19 -14.88
C CYS A 327 2.14 -17.55 -14.62
N GLY A 328 3.43 -17.71 -14.95
CA GLY A 328 4.11 -19.02 -14.94
C GLY A 328 4.88 -19.37 -13.66
N VAL A 329 5.31 -18.38 -12.88
CA VAL A 329 6.14 -18.58 -11.67
C VAL A 329 5.36 -18.35 -10.38
N VAL A 330 4.63 -17.23 -10.28
CA VAL A 330 3.85 -16.90 -9.08
C VAL A 330 2.54 -17.68 -9.05
N HIS A 331 2.53 -18.84 -8.40
CA HIS A 331 1.33 -19.64 -8.13
C HIS A 331 1.08 -19.63 -6.60
N PRO A 332 0.15 -18.79 -6.08
CA PRO A 332 -0.13 -18.69 -4.65
C PRO A 332 -0.78 -19.95 -4.08
N SER A 333 -0.72 -20.13 -2.75
CA SER A 333 -1.46 -21.19 -2.06
C SER A 333 -2.96 -20.84 -1.96
N ASN A 334 -3.80 -21.85 -1.77
CA ASN A 334 -5.25 -21.67 -1.61
C ASN A 334 -5.59 -20.68 -0.48
N GLU A 335 -4.84 -20.71 0.63
CA GLU A 335 -4.94 -19.73 1.73
C GLU A 335 -4.81 -18.27 1.26
N VAL A 336 -3.91 -18.01 0.32
CA VAL A 336 -3.68 -16.67 -0.25
C VAL A 336 -4.76 -16.34 -1.28
N LEU A 337 -5.18 -17.31 -2.10
CA LEU A 337 -6.27 -17.14 -3.07
C LEU A 337 -7.63 -16.86 -2.41
N SER A 338 -7.87 -17.39 -1.21
CA SER A 338 -9.07 -17.15 -0.38
C SER A 338 -8.93 -15.96 0.58
N SER A 339 -7.88 -15.15 0.47
CA SER A 339 -7.60 -14.03 1.39
C SER A 339 -7.85 -12.65 0.75
N ASP A 340 -7.64 -11.60 1.55
CA ASP A 340 -7.66 -10.20 1.08
C ASP A 340 -6.35 -9.74 0.43
N ILE A 341 -5.42 -10.64 0.10
CA ILE A 341 -4.15 -10.33 -0.59
C ILE A 341 -4.38 -9.95 -2.07
N LEU A 342 -3.59 -8.98 -2.54
CA LEU A 342 -3.57 -8.47 -3.92
C LEU A 342 -3.49 -9.60 -4.96
N PRO A 343 -4.56 -9.87 -5.72
CA PRO A 343 -4.59 -11.01 -6.63
C PRO A 343 -3.79 -10.74 -7.90
N ARG A 344 -3.25 -11.81 -8.50
CA ARG A 344 -2.38 -11.74 -9.68
C ARG A 344 -3.00 -10.99 -10.85
N TRP A 345 -4.30 -11.16 -11.08
CA TRP A 345 -5.02 -10.47 -12.14
C TRP A 345 -5.00 -8.95 -11.97
N ALA A 346 -5.06 -8.42 -10.75
CA ALA A 346 -5.03 -6.97 -10.51
C ALA A 346 -3.66 -6.37 -10.88
N ILE A 347 -2.57 -7.10 -10.64
CA ILE A 347 -1.23 -6.71 -11.06
C ILE A 347 -1.09 -6.76 -12.59
N ILE A 348 -1.63 -7.79 -13.26
CA ILE A 348 -1.67 -7.87 -14.72
C ILE A 348 -2.47 -6.69 -15.31
N GLY A 349 -3.64 -6.37 -14.75
CA GLY A 349 -4.47 -5.25 -15.18
C GLY A 349 -3.73 -3.92 -15.12
N TRP A 350 -3.04 -3.64 -14.00
CA TRP A 350 -2.16 -2.47 -13.88
C TRP A 350 -0.99 -2.50 -14.88
N LEU A 351 -0.28 -3.62 -15.04
CA LEU A 351 0.81 -3.71 -16.01
C LEU A 351 0.34 -3.41 -17.44
N LEU A 352 -0.87 -3.83 -17.81
CA LEU A 352 -1.50 -3.49 -19.10
C LEU A 352 -1.82 -1.99 -19.21
N THR A 353 -2.38 -1.35 -18.17
CA THR A 353 -2.69 0.10 -18.23
C THR A 353 -1.44 0.99 -18.25
N THR A 354 -0.28 0.50 -17.78
CA THR A 354 0.99 1.24 -17.88
C THR A 354 1.67 1.16 -19.26
N CYS A 355 1.11 0.46 -20.25
CA CYS A 355 1.71 0.36 -21.59
C CYS A 355 1.57 1.68 -22.37
N THR A 356 2.68 2.39 -22.63
CA THR A 356 2.65 3.70 -23.32
C THR A 356 2.75 3.60 -24.84
N SER A 357 2.76 2.40 -25.42
CA SER A 357 2.77 2.21 -26.88
C SER A 357 1.99 0.97 -27.31
N ASN A 358 1.40 1.03 -28.51
CA ASN A 358 0.65 -0.08 -29.10
C ASN A 358 1.50 -1.34 -29.31
N VAL A 359 2.81 -1.20 -29.54
CA VAL A 359 3.74 -2.34 -29.64
C VAL A 359 3.90 -3.02 -28.28
N ALA A 360 4.13 -2.24 -27.22
CA ALA A 360 4.24 -2.77 -25.86
C ALA A 360 2.93 -3.43 -25.40
N ALA A 361 1.79 -2.78 -25.64
CA ALA A 361 0.46 -3.32 -25.30
C ALA A 361 0.16 -4.62 -26.08
N SER A 362 0.54 -4.71 -27.35
CA SER A 362 0.33 -5.94 -28.16
C SER A 362 1.22 -7.08 -27.69
N ASN A 363 2.49 -6.81 -27.39
CA ASN A 363 3.42 -7.80 -26.85
C ASN A 363 3.02 -8.25 -25.43
N ALA A 364 2.49 -7.35 -24.60
CA ALA A 364 1.96 -7.66 -23.27
C ALA A 364 0.71 -8.57 -23.34
N LYS A 365 -0.25 -8.28 -24.24
CA LYS A 365 -1.41 -9.15 -24.50
C LYS A 365 -0.96 -10.53 -24.99
N LEU A 366 0.01 -10.59 -25.92
CA LEU A 366 0.55 -11.86 -26.39
C LEU A 366 1.27 -12.64 -25.28
N ALA A 367 2.05 -11.98 -24.43
CA ALA A 367 2.70 -12.60 -23.28
C ALA A 367 1.70 -13.18 -22.25
N LEU A 368 0.57 -12.49 -22.05
CA LEU A 368 -0.52 -12.93 -21.18
C LEU A 368 -1.26 -14.16 -21.75
N PHE A 369 -1.52 -14.18 -23.06
CA PHE A 369 -2.17 -15.32 -23.74
C PHE A 369 -1.19 -16.44 -24.17
N TYR A 370 0.12 -16.33 -23.93
CA TYR A 370 1.10 -17.24 -24.55
C TYR A 370 0.94 -18.73 -24.17
N ASP A 371 0.49 -19.01 -22.94
CA ASP A 371 0.21 -20.39 -22.50
C ASP A 371 -1.18 -20.89 -22.93
N TRP A 372 -2.07 -20.01 -23.40
CA TRP A 372 -3.38 -20.40 -23.97
C TRP A 372 -3.24 -21.01 -25.36
N LEU A 373 -2.32 -20.47 -26.18
CA LEU A 373 -2.21 -20.78 -27.61
C LEU A 373 -2.04 -22.28 -27.91
N PHE A 374 -1.35 -23.02 -27.05
CA PHE A 374 -1.13 -24.47 -27.19
C PHE A 374 -1.40 -25.20 -25.86
N PHE A 375 -2.38 -24.71 -25.09
CA PHE A 375 -2.73 -25.24 -23.78
C PHE A 375 -3.14 -26.71 -23.84
N SER A 376 -2.60 -27.52 -22.93
CA SER A 376 -2.95 -28.93 -22.75
C SER A 376 -3.17 -29.22 -21.26
N PRO A 377 -4.38 -29.57 -20.79
CA PRO A 377 -4.67 -29.74 -19.35
C PRO A 377 -3.85 -30.85 -18.67
N GLU A 378 -3.30 -31.80 -19.44
CA GLU A 378 -2.35 -32.81 -18.94
C GLU A 378 -0.95 -32.26 -18.60
N LYS A 379 -0.61 -31.03 -19.03
CA LYS A 379 0.76 -30.50 -19.06
C LYS A 379 0.88 -29.07 -18.53
N ASP A 380 -0.11 -28.23 -18.83
CA ASP A 380 -0.18 -26.83 -18.46
C ASP A 380 -1.09 -26.64 -17.24
N SER A 381 -0.77 -25.69 -16.37
CA SER A 381 -1.56 -25.42 -15.17
C SER A 381 -2.66 -24.39 -15.45
N ILE A 382 -3.83 -24.57 -14.84
CA ILE A 382 -4.86 -23.53 -14.73
C ILE A 382 -4.28 -22.18 -14.24
N MET A 383 -3.28 -22.22 -13.36
CA MET A 383 -2.60 -21.05 -12.81
C MET A 383 -1.84 -20.22 -13.85
N ASN A 384 -1.50 -20.78 -15.02
CA ASN A 384 -0.89 -20.04 -16.12
C ASN A 384 -1.92 -19.26 -16.96
N ILE A 385 -3.18 -19.71 -17.01
CA ILE A 385 -4.22 -19.14 -17.88
C ILE A 385 -5.25 -18.28 -17.12
N GLU A 386 -5.52 -18.57 -15.83
CA GLU A 386 -6.48 -17.81 -15.02
C GLU A 386 -6.25 -16.28 -14.98
N PRO A 387 -5.03 -15.71 -15.01
CA PRO A 387 -4.88 -14.27 -14.84
C PRO A 387 -5.52 -13.48 -15.98
N ALA A 388 -5.55 -14.04 -17.20
CA ALA A 388 -6.16 -13.40 -18.35
C ALA A 388 -7.69 -13.36 -18.26
N ILE A 389 -8.33 -14.46 -17.86
CA ILE A 389 -9.79 -14.52 -17.73
C ILE A 389 -10.30 -13.72 -16.53
N LEU A 390 -9.54 -13.71 -15.43
CA LEU A 390 -9.89 -12.94 -14.23
C LEU A 390 -9.70 -11.42 -14.46
N VAL A 391 -8.69 -10.97 -15.23
CA VAL A 391 -8.65 -9.58 -15.72
C VAL A 391 -9.90 -9.27 -16.54
N MET A 392 -10.22 -10.11 -17.54
CA MET A 392 -11.40 -9.88 -18.38
C MET A 392 -12.70 -9.83 -17.57
N HIS A 393 -12.86 -10.67 -16.55
CA HIS A 393 -14.01 -10.65 -15.64
C HIS A 393 -14.06 -9.39 -14.78
N HIS A 394 -13.04 -9.15 -13.94
CA HIS A 394 -13.06 -8.07 -12.96
C HIS A 394 -12.96 -6.67 -13.58
N SER A 395 -12.36 -6.52 -14.76
CA SER A 395 -12.36 -5.24 -15.50
C SER A 395 -13.72 -4.91 -16.13
N MET A 396 -14.66 -5.84 -16.31
CA MET A 396 -15.94 -5.57 -16.99
C MET A 396 -16.79 -4.50 -16.30
N LYS A 397 -16.77 -4.42 -14.95
CA LYS A 397 -17.52 -3.40 -14.21
C LYS A 397 -16.84 -2.01 -14.30
N PRO A 398 -15.56 -1.82 -13.91
CA PRO A 398 -14.91 -0.50 -13.90
C PRO A 398 -14.26 -0.06 -15.22
N HIS A 399 -13.68 -0.98 -16.01
CA HIS A 399 -12.84 -0.66 -17.19
C HIS A 399 -13.15 -1.60 -18.37
N PRO A 400 -14.37 -1.56 -18.95
CA PRO A 400 -14.81 -2.51 -19.98
C PRO A 400 -13.92 -2.52 -21.23
N ALA A 401 -13.20 -1.43 -21.53
CA ALA A 401 -12.22 -1.37 -22.62
C ALA A 401 -11.08 -2.40 -22.48
N ILE A 402 -10.61 -2.68 -21.24
CA ILE A 402 -9.58 -3.70 -20.97
C ILE A 402 -10.12 -5.08 -21.36
N THR A 403 -11.34 -5.40 -20.94
CA THR A 403 -12.00 -6.66 -21.28
C THR A 403 -12.24 -6.78 -22.79
N ALA A 404 -12.76 -5.72 -23.42
CA ALA A 404 -13.03 -5.70 -24.85
C ALA A 404 -11.77 -5.94 -25.68
N THR A 405 -10.66 -5.25 -25.36
CA THR A 405 -9.41 -5.41 -26.13
C THR A 405 -8.69 -6.75 -25.88
N LEU A 406 -8.93 -7.41 -24.74
CA LEU A 406 -8.42 -8.76 -24.49
C LEU A 406 -9.26 -9.83 -25.21
N LEU A 407 -10.59 -9.70 -25.24
CA LEU A 407 -11.48 -10.59 -26.00
C LEU A 407 -11.27 -10.46 -27.52
N ASP A 408 -11.11 -9.24 -28.02
CA ASP A 408 -10.77 -8.96 -29.42
C ASP A 408 -9.42 -9.59 -29.79
N PHE A 409 -8.38 -9.36 -28.96
CA PHE A 409 -7.07 -9.98 -29.16
C PHE A 409 -7.15 -11.51 -29.16
N MET A 410 -7.88 -12.12 -28.21
CA MET A 410 -8.09 -13.57 -28.14
C MET A 410 -8.77 -14.12 -29.41
N CYS A 411 -9.73 -13.40 -29.99
CA CYS A 411 -10.38 -13.82 -31.24
C CYS A 411 -9.45 -13.64 -32.46
N ARG A 412 -8.69 -12.54 -32.53
CA ARG A 412 -7.79 -12.24 -33.66
C ARG A 412 -6.50 -13.06 -33.67
N ILE A 413 -5.97 -13.45 -32.50
CA ILE A 413 -4.69 -14.18 -32.43
C ILE A 413 -4.80 -15.62 -32.94
N ILE A 414 -6.00 -16.23 -32.89
CA ILE A 414 -6.25 -17.61 -33.34
C ILE A 414 -5.84 -17.86 -34.80
N PRO A 415 -6.38 -17.14 -35.81
CA PRO A 415 -5.96 -17.30 -37.20
C PRO A 415 -4.60 -16.65 -37.50
N ASN A 416 -4.18 -15.62 -36.75
CA ASN A 416 -3.04 -14.78 -37.12
C ASN A 416 -1.71 -15.16 -36.45
N PHE A 417 -1.68 -15.94 -35.35
CA PHE A 417 -0.42 -16.28 -34.66
C PHE A 417 0.54 -17.05 -35.58
N TYR A 418 0.04 -18.10 -36.23
CA TYR A 418 0.70 -18.80 -37.32
C TYR A 418 -0.35 -19.59 -38.11
N PRO A 419 -0.80 -19.11 -39.30
CA PRO A 419 -1.98 -19.65 -39.98
C PRO A 419 -1.96 -21.16 -40.24
N THR A 420 -0.79 -21.75 -40.54
CA THR A 420 -0.62 -23.21 -40.74
C THR A 420 -1.01 -24.05 -39.51
N LEU A 421 -1.06 -23.44 -38.31
CA LEU A 421 -1.45 -24.08 -37.06
C LEU A 421 -2.73 -23.46 -36.44
N GLU A 422 -3.56 -22.72 -37.20
CA GLU A 422 -4.81 -22.12 -36.68
C GLU A 422 -5.67 -23.14 -35.93
N GLY A 423 -5.83 -24.36 -36.46
CA GLY A 423 -6.59 -25.42 -35.81
C GLY A 423 -6.03 -25.82 -34.44
N ASN A 424 -4.70 -25.84 -34.29
CA ASN A 424 -4.06 -26.09 -32.99
C ASN A 424 -4.24 -24.89 -32.04
N VAL A 425 -4.15 -23.66 -32.54
CA VAL A 425 -4.34 -22.45 -31.71
C VAL A 425 -5.78 -22.31 -31.23
N ARG A 426 -6.75 -22.59 -32.11
CA ARG A 426 -8.18 -22.65 -31.74
C ARG A 426 -8.42 -23.73 -30.69
N GLN A 427 -7.83 -24.92 -30.84
CA GLN A 427 -7.95 -25.99 -29.86
C GLN A 427 -7.30 -25.61 -28.52
N GLY A 428 -6.15 -24.94 -28.51
CA GLY A 428 -5.50 -24.44 -27.29
C GLY A 428 -6.42 -23.50 -26.51
N VAL A 429 -6.91 -22.44 -27.16
CA VAL A 429 -7.82 -21.46 -26.54
C VAL A 429 -9.15 -22.11 -26.11
N PHE A 430 -9.73 -22.99 -26.92
CA PHE A 430 -10.93 -23.75 -26.54
C PHE A 430 -10.70 -24.62 -25.30
N SER A 431 -9.55 -25.30 -25.24
CA SER A 431 -9.19 -26.15 -24.09
C SER A 431 -8.92 -25.31 -22.84
N SER A 432 -8.32 -24.12 -22.97
CA SER A 432 -8.18 -23.15 -21.87
C SER A 432 -9.54 -22.72 -21.31
N LEU A 433 -10.46 -22.29 -22.19
CA LEU A 433 -11.81 -21.85 -21.80
C LEU A 433 -12.63 -22.97 -21.15
N THR A 434 -12.53 -24.20 -21.68
CA THR A 434 -13.15 -25.39 -21.09
C THR A 434 -12.60 -25.65 -19.69
N HIS A 435 -11.27 -25.67 -19.53
CA HIS A 435 -10.63 -25.97 -18.25
C HIS A 435 -10.87 -24.89 -17.18
N ILE A 436 -11.04 -23.63 -17.58
CA ILE A 436 -11.47 -22.52 -16.72
C ILE A 436 -12.86 -22.76 -16.13
N MET A 437 -13.78 -23.37 -16.89
CA MET A 437 -15.11 -23.77 -16.40
C MET A 437 -15.04 -25.03 -15.53
N GLU A 438 -14.28 -26.05 -15.95
CA GLU A 438 -14.05 -27.30 -15.17
C GLU A 438 -13.49 -27.01 -13.76
N LYS A 439 -12.44 -26.20 -13.67
CA LYS A 439 -11.81 -25.77 -12.41
C LYS A 439 -12.50 -24.56 -11.75
N ARG A 440 -13.69 -24.17 -12.23
CA ARG A 440 -14.57 -23.13 -11.65
C ARG A 440 -13.96 -21.73 -11.46
N VAL A 441 -12.86 -21.42 -12.15
CA VAL A 441 -12.26 -20.07 -12.19
C VAL A 441 -13.26 -19.05 -12.74
N LEU A 442 -14.09 -19.46 -13.70
CA LEU A 442 -15.42 -18.88 -13.93
C LEU A 442 -16.40 -20.02 -14.21
N ALA A 443 -17.48 -20.13 -13.43
CA ALA A 443 -18.49 -21.17 -13.63
C ALA A 443 -19.15 -21.11 -15.03
N HIS A 444 -19.37 -19.90 -15.56
CA HIS A 444 -20.02 -19.67 -16.85
C HIS A 444 -19.34 -18.54 -17.63
N LEU A 445 -19.10 -18.76 -18.93
CA LEU A 445 -18.48 -17.75 -19.82
C LEU A 445 -19.51 -16.84 -20.52
N ALA A 446 -20.75 -17.28 -20.70
CA ALA A 446 -21.79 -16.49 -21.39
C ALA A 446 -22.05 -15.09 -20.78
N PRO A 447 -22.06 -14.88 -19.44
CA PRO A 447 -22.18 -13.53 -18.83
C PRO A 447 -21.03 -12.58 -19.15
N LEU A 448 -19.86 -13.12 -19.52
CA LEU A 448 -18.70 -12.36 -20.01
C LEU A 448 -18.81 -12.12 -21.52
N PHE A 449 -19.01 -13.17 -22.31
CA PHE A 449 -18.99 -13.12 -23.78
C PHE A 449 -20.21 -12.42 -24.40
N HIS A 450 -21.32 -12.27 -23.67
CA HIS A 450 -22.51 -11.54 -24.12
C HIS A 450 -22.86 -10.32 -23.28
N ASN A 451 -21.93 -9.86 -22.42
CA ASN A 451 -22.18 -8.72 -21.54
C ASN A 451 -22.66 -7.48 -22.33
N PRO A 452 -23.76 -6.81 -21.92
CA PRO A 452 -24.29 -5.66 -22.63
C PRO A 452 -23.30 -4.51 -22.84
N LYS A 453 -22.28 -4.37 -21.98
CA LYS A 453 -21.20 -3.37 -22.08
C LYS A 453 -20.19 -3.62 -23.21
N LEU A 454 -20.13 -4.83 -23.78
CA LEU A 454 -19.29 -5.10 -24.95
C LEU A 454 -19.97 -4.62 -26.22
N ASP A 455 -19.19 -4.23 -27.23
CA ASP A 455 -19.75 -3.89 -28.54
C ASP A 455 -20.47 -5.10 -29.20
N LYS A 456 -21.41 -4.81 -30.11
CA LYS A 456 -22.20 -5.81 -30.84
C LYS A 456 -21.36 -6.62 -31.83
N GLU A 457 -20.40 -6.02 -32.53
CA GLU A 457 -19.53 -6.71 -33.48
C GLU A 457 -18.59 -7.67 -32.74
N LEU A 458 -17.98 -7.23 -31.64
CA LEU A 458 -17.14 -8.08 -30.78
C LEU A 458 -17.94 -9.28 -30.21
N ARG A 459 -19.17 -9.06 -29.75
CA ARG A 459 -20.07 -10.15 -29.31
C ARG A 459 -20.48 -11.10 -30.44
N SER A 460 -20.56 -10.60 -31.67
CA SER A 460 -20.79 -11.44 -32.86
C SER A 460 -19.56 -12.30 -33.19
N MET A 461 -18.37 -11.71 -33.15
CA MET A 461 -17.09 -12.41 -33.37
C MET A 461 -16.87 -13.52 -32.33
N LEU A 462 -17.16 -13.26 -31.05
CA LEU A 462 -17.13 -14.27 -29.99
C LEU A 462 -18.11 -15.42 -30.27
N ARG A 463 -19.33 -15.11 -30.73
CA ARG A 463 -20.34 -16.13 -31.10
C ARG A 463 -19.91 -16.97 -32.32
N GLU A 464 -19.18 -16.40 -33.27
CA GLU A 464 -18.65 -17.11 -34.44
C GLU A 464 -17.50 -18.06 -34.05
N LYS A 465 -16.56 -17.61 -33.20
CA LYS A 465 -15.41 -18.41 -32.78
C LYS A 465 -15.74 -19.44 -31.71
N PHE A 466 -16.69 -19.15 -30.82
CA PHE A 466 -17.02 -19.96 -29.64
C PHE A 466 -18.53 -20.02 -29.37
N PRO A 467 -19.35 -20.54 -30.29
CA PRO A 467 -20.80 -20.66 -30.10
C PRO A 467 -21.18 -21.46 -28.84
N GLU A 468 -20.34 -22.42 -28.44
CA GLU A 468 -20.52 -23.31 -27.29
C GLU A 468 -20.53 -22.53 -25.96
N PHE A 469 -19.61 -21.57 -25.81
CA PHE A 469 -19.50 -20.71 -24.62
C PHE A 469 -20.44 -19.49 -24.64
N CYS A 470 -21.17 -19.32 -25.74
CA CYS A 470 -22.11 -18.22 -25.99
C CYS A 470 -23.59 -18.60 -25.76
N ALA A 471 -23.87 -19.84 -25.35
CA ALA A 471 -25.21 -20.25 -24.93
C ALA A 471 -25.42 -19.95 -23.43
N LEU A 472 -26.55 -19.34 -23.09
CA LEU A 472 -27.08 -19.41 -21.72
C LEU A 472 -27.60 -20.84 -21.48
N PRO A 473 -27.39 -21.44 -20.31
CA PRO A 473 -28.03 -22.70 -19.97
C PRO A 473 -29.55 -22.56 -20.08
N SER A 474 -30.20 -23.46 -20.82
CA SER A 474 -31.64 -23.67 -20.63
C SER A 474 -31.85 -24.26 -19.23
N PRO A 475 -32.92 -23.88 -18.51
CA PRO A 475 -33.22 -24.50 -17.21
C PRO A 475 -33.34 -26.02 -17.41
N ALA A 476 -32.56 -26.77 -16.64
CA ALA A 476 -32.45 -28.22 -16.83
C ALA A 476 -33.81 -28.88 -16.60
N SER A 477 -34.28 -29.65 -17.59
CA SER A 477 -35.51 -30.43 -17.46
C SER A 477 -35.34 -31.48 -16.35
N GLU A 478 -36.04 -31.30 -15.24
CA GLU A 478 -35.89 -32.13 -14.04
C GLU A 478 -36.13 -33.61 -14.34
N ILE A 479 -35.13 -34.45 -14.02
CA ILE A 479 -35.32 -35.90 -13.96
C ILE A 479 -36.05 -36.18 -12.65
N LYS A 480 -37.35 -36.51 -12.78
CA LYS A 480 -38.26 -36.79 -11.66
C LYS A 480 -37.63 -37.75 -10.65
N THR A 481 -37.52 -37.28 -9.41
CA THR A 481 -37.38 -38.11 -8.22
C THR A 481 -38.53 -37.73 -7.27
N GLU A 482 -39.20 -38.70 -6.67
CA GLU A 482 -40.52 -38.50 -6.03
C GLU A 482 -40.40 -37.98 -4.59
N GLU A 483 -41.14 -36.91 -4.26
CA GLU A 483 -41.38 -36.49 -2.86
C GLU A 483 -42.82 -36.84 -2.40
N PRO A 484 -42.98 -37.37 -1.17
CA PRO A 484 -44.28 -37.49 -0.52
C PRO A 484 -44.62 -36.26 0.36
N THR A 485 -45.16 -35.22 -0.28
CA THR A 485 -46.24 -34.32 0.21
C THR A 485 -46.42 -34.03 1.73
N SER A 486 -46.54 -32.74 2.10
CA SER A 486 -47.83 -32.20 2.63
C SER A 486 -47.86 -30.68 2.85
N MET A 487 -48.85 -30.01 2.22
CA MET A 487 -49.67 -28.88 2.72
C MET A 487 -48.96 -27.61 3.26
N GLU A 488 -48.97 -26.47 2.54
CA GLU A 488 -50.10 -25.53 2.27
C GLU A 488 -50.29 -24.43 3.35
N MET A 489 -50.09 -23.16 2.95
CA MET A 489 -51.16 -22.13 3.00
C MET A 489 -50.74 -20.86 2.22
N GLU A 490 -51.70 -20.28 1.50
CA GLU A 490 -51.54 -19.11 0.63
C GLU A 490 -51.89 -17.79 1.34
N ASN A 491 -51.29 -16.64 0.95
CA ASN A 491 -52.00 -15.65 0.10
C ASN A 491 -51.24 -14.31 -0.16
N ASN A 492 -51.49 -13.77 -1.37
CA ASN A 492 -51.51 -12.36 -1.80
C ASN A 492 -50.23 -11.48 -1.77
N MET A 493 -49.63 -11.33 -2.97
CA MET A 493 -49.46 -10.08 -3.77
C MET A 493 -49.39 -8.70 -3.05
N ALA A 494 -48.57 -7.73 -3.49
CA ALA A 494 -48.19 -7.46 -4.88
C ALA A 494 -46.80 -6.81 -5.09
N ASP A 495 -46.25 -7.06 -6.28
CA ASP A 495 -45.34 -6.27 -7.13
C ASP A 495 -44.26 -5.36 -6.51
N LYS A 496 -42.99 -5.74 -6.71
CA LYS A 496 -41.90 -4.81 -7.05
C LYS A 496 -40.79 -5.47 -7.88
N GLU A 497 -40.07 -4.66 -8.63
CA GLU A 497 -39.30 -5.03 -9.83
C GLU A 497 -38.09 -5.96 -9.61
N ASP A 498 -37.83 -6.83 -10.60
CA ASP A 498 -36.72 -7.78 -10.62
C ASP A 498 -35.34 -7.12 -10.77
N SER A 499 -34.39 -7.51 -9.91
CA SER A 499 -32.96 -7.26 -10.10
C SER A 499 -32.11 -8.36 -9.43
N CYS A 500 -32.33 -9.62 -9.83
CA CYS A 500 -31.53 -10.74 -9.36
C CYS A 500 -30.22 -10.90 -10.15
N TYR A 501 -29.11 -10.45 -9.56
CA TYR A 501 -27.76 -10.91 -9.89
C TYR A 501 -27.21 -11.67 -8.68
N ASP A 502 -27.27 -13.00 -8.75
CA ASP A 502 -26.91 -13.85 -7.62
C ASP A 502 -25.38 -14.04 -7.48
N ASN A 503 -24.90 -14.23 -6.25
CA ASN A 503 -23.47 -14.25 -5.93
C ASN A 503 -22.87 -15.66 -6.13
N ALA A 504 -22.33 -15.92 -7.33
CA ALA A 504 -21.50 -17.10 -7.57
C ALA A 504 -20.06 -16.89 -7.04
N GLU A 505 -19.80 -17.33 -5.81
CA GLU A 505 -18.44 -17.36 -5.26
C GLU A 505 -17.60 -18.47 -5.92
N ALA A 506 -16.32 -18.17 -6.18
CA ALA A 506 -15.40 -19.08 -6.86
C ALA A 506 -14.93 -20.20 -5.90
N ALA A 507 -15.66 -21.31 -5.89
CA ALA A 507 -15.34 -22.48 -5.08
C ALA A 507 -14.20 -23.30 -5.70
N PHE A 508 -12.98 -23.10 -5.19
CA PHE A 508 -11.83 -23.97 -5.47
C PHE A 508 -12.05 -25.34 -4.82
N SER A 509 -11.94 -26.40 -5.62
CA SER A 509 -11.93 -27.79 -5.17
C SER A 509 -10.69 -28.47 -5.73
N ASP A 510 -9.90 -29.08 -4.85
CA ASP A 510 -8.87 -30.05 -5.19
C ASP A 510 -9.03 -31.23 -4.23
N ASP A 511 -8.85 -32.45 -4.75
CA ASP A 511 -9.00 -33.67 -3.95
C ASP A 511 -7.72 -33.89 -3.12
N ASP A 512 -7.72 -33.44 -1.86
CA ASP A 512 -7.29 -34.26 -0.69
C ASP A 512 -7.45 -33.51 0.66
N GLU A 513 -7.62 -34.30 1.73
CA GLU A 513 -7.72 -33.94 3.17
C GLU A 513 -8.96 -33.14 3.67
N GLU A 514 -9.92 -33.88 4.28
CA GLU A 514 -10.99 -33.29 5.09
C GLU A 514 -10.49 -32.78 6.46
N VAL A 515 -10.65 -31.48 6.75
CA VAL A 515 -10.75 -30.98 8.14
C VAL A 515 -11.89 -29.96 8.28
N ASN A 516 -12.87 -30.30 9.11
CA ASN A 516 -14.12 -29.55 9.29
C ASN A 516 -13.98 -28.48 10.39
N ASN A 517 -14.23 -27.21 10.06
CA ASN A 517 -14.40 -26.13 11.05
C ASN A 517 -15.44 -25.10 10.57
N LYS A 518 -16.38 -24.75 11.45
CA LYS A 518 -17.40 -23.72 11.20
C LYS A 518 -17.17 -22.49 12.07
N THR A 519 -17.06 -21.32 11.46
CA THR A 519 -17.12 -20.01 12.13
C THR A 519 -18.10 -19.11 11.41
N ASN A 520 -18.85 -18.30 12.17
CA ASN A 520 -20.00 -17.55 11.66
C ASN A 520 -19.56 -16.29 10.91
N GLU A 521 -20.08 -16.09 9.70
CA GLU A 521 -19.96 -14.81 8.99
C GLU A 521 -21.07 -13.84 9.39
N THR A 522 -20.67 -12.63 9.81
CA THR A 522 -21.53 -11.43 9.82
C THR A 522 -20.71 -10.21 9.45
N GLY A 523 -20.34 -10.07 8.18
CA GLY A 523 -19.61 -8.92 7.64
C GLY A 523 -20.28 -8.38 6.37
N LYS A 524 -20.54 -7.07 6.31
CA LYS A 524 -21.12 -6.44 5.10
C LYS A 524 -20.03 -6.31 4.04
N LYS A 525 -20.21 -6.96 2.88
CA LYS A 525 -19.32 -6.80 1.72
C LYS A 525 -19.34 -5.33 1.24
N ARG A 526 -18.17 -4.69 1.23
CA ARG A 526 -17.95 -3.32 0.69
C ARG A 526 -17.62 -3.42 -0.81
N GLU A 527 -18.22 -2.57 -1.65
CA GLU A 527 -17.72 -2.39 -3.02
C GLU A 527 -16.51 -1.46 -3.01
N PHE A 528 -15.38 -1.92 -3.54
CA PHE A 528 -14.17 -1.10 -3.73
C PHE A 528 -13.94 -0.83 -5.21
N ARG A 529 -13.54 0.41 -5.55
CA ARG A 529 -13.33 0.85 -6.95
C ARG A 529 -11.84 0.99 -7.26
N PHE A 530 -11.47 0.63 -8.49
CA PHE A 530 -10.16 0.89 -9.06
C PHE A 530 -10.08 2.37 -9.45
N HIS A 531 -8.98 3.06 -9.11
CA HIS A 531 -8.75 4.45 -9.49
C HIS A 531 -7.85 4.50 -10.75
N PRO A 532 -8.21 5.25 -11.81
CA PRO A 532 -7.41 5.30 -13.04
C PRO A 532 -6.00 5.85 -12.84
N ILE A 533 -5.07 5.40 -13.69
CA ILE A 533 -3.85 6.15 -14.00
C ILE A 533 -4.20 7.11 -15.14
N LYS A 534 -3.88 8.40 -15.02
CA LYS A 534 -4.23 9.43 -16.02
C LYS A 534 -3.74 9.01 -17.42
N GLU A 535 -4.69 8.88 -18.35
CA GLU A 535 -4.41 8.45 -19.73
C GLU A 535 -3.64 9.52 -20.52
N PRO A 536 -2.79 9.15 -21.49
CA PRO A 536 -2.18 10.12 -22.40
C PRO A 536 -3.25 10.72 -23.31
N ILE A 537 -3.68 11.94 -22.99
CA ILE A 537 -4.78 12.63 -23.65
C ILE A 537 -4.46 12.87 -25.13
N ILE A 538 -5.34 12.41 -26.02
CA ILE A 538 -5.38 12.83 -27.42
C ILE A 538 -6.21 14.11 -27.49
N GLU A 539 -5.70 15.15 -28.12
CA GLU A 539 -6.45 16.39 -28.34
C GLU A 539 -7.44 16.21 -29.50
N GLU A 540 -8.69 15.91 -29.13
CA GLU A 540 -9.84 16.10 -30.02
C GLU A 540 -10.04 17.61 -30.28
N PRO A 541 -10.36 18.03 -31.51
CA PRO A 541 -10.61 19.44 -31.81
C PRO A 541 -11.91 19.92 -31.15
N VAL A 542 -11.91 21.17 -30.67
CA VAL A 542 -13.07 21.82 -30.02
C VAL A 542 -14.20 22.02 -31.04
N ASP A 543 -15.29 21.27 -30.88
CA ASP A 543 -16.48 21.37 -31.73
C ASP A 543 -17.71 21.87 -30.95
N ILE A 544 -17.99 23.17 -31.06
CA ILE A 544 -19.17 23.83 -30.50
C ILE A 544 -20.34 23.92 -31.48
N SER A 545 -20.19 23.43 -32.72
CA SER A 545 -21.22 23.45 -33.76
C SER A 545 -22.61 22.95 -33.29
N PRO A 546 -22.74 21.85 -32.51
CA PRO A 546 -24.06 21.39 -32.06
C PRO A 546 -24.76 22.35 -31.09
N TYR A 547 -24.03 23.22 -30.36
CA TYR A 547 -24.63 24.22 -29.47
C TYR A 547 -24.83 25.58 -30.15
N VAL A 548 -23.87 26.04 -30.96
CA VAL A 548 -23.81 27.43 -31.46
C VAL A 548 -25.00 27.83 -32.33
N ASP A 549 -25.61 26.91 -33.09
CA ASP A 549 -26.81 27.19 -33.87
C ASP A 549 -28.11 27.25 -33.03
N GLN A 550 -28.03 27.05 -31.71
CA GLN A 550 -29.14 27.20 -30.76
C GLN A 550 -29.05 28.51 -29.94
N LEU A 551 -28.00 29.32 -30.12
CA LEU A 551 -27.86 30.63 -29.49
C LEU A 551 -28.51 31.73 -30.34
N ASP A 552 -29.04 32.76 -29.66
CA ASP A 552 -29.41 34.01 -30.31
C ASP A 552 -28.22 34.67 -31.00
N GLU A 553 -28.44 35.27 -32.17
CA GLU A 553 -27.36 35.75 -33.07
C GLU A 553 -26.35 36.69 -32.38
N GLN A 554 -26.78 37.48 -31.37
CA GLN A 554 -25.89 38.35 -30.59
C GLN A 554 -24.92 37.57 -29.67
N LEU A 555 -25.40 36.51 -29.01
CA LEU A 555 -24.56 35.62 -28.20
C LEU A 555 -23.72 34.70 -29.10
N LYS A 556 -24.31 34.26 -30.21
CA LYS A 556 -23.67 33.42 -31.24
C LYS A 556 -22.42 34.08 -31.81
N ASP A 557 -22.50 35.33 -32.25
CA ASP A 557 -21.35 36.08 -32.78
C ASP A 557 -20.24 36.22 -31.73
N LYS A 558 -20.59 36.56 -30.47
CA LYS A 558 -19.63 36.68 -29.35
C LYS A 558 -18.95 35.34 -29.02
N VAL A 559 -19.71 34.24 -28.93
CA VAL A 559 -19.18 32.89 -28.67
C VAL A 559 -18.31 32.38 -29.82
N VAL A 560 -18.67 32.69 -31.07
CA VAL A 560 -17.89 32.35 -32.26
C VAL A 560 -16.64 33.23 -32.42
N ALA A 561 -16.64 34.45 -31.87
CA ALA A 561 -15.42 35.26 -31.71
C ALA A 561 -14.50 34.63 -30.64
N LEU A 562 -15.05 34.24 -29.48
CA LEU A 562 -14.32 33.60 -28.39
C LEU A 562 -13.65 32.27 -28.82
N GLN A 563 -14.25 31.51 -29.74
CA GLN A 563 -13.63 30.31 -30.32
C GLN A 563 -12.42 30.61 -31.22
N LYS A 564 -12.40 31.77 -31.88
CA LYS A 564 -11.37 32.14 -32.87
C LYS A 564 -10.19 32.87 -32.26
N GLU A 565 -10.40 33.57 -31.16
CA GLU A 565 -9.35 34.30 -30.47
C GLU A 565 -8.45 33.36 -29.65
N SER A 566 -7.16 33.68 -29.62
CA SER A 566 -6.10 32.91 -28.97
C SER A 566 -5.35 33.70 -27.90
N ASP A 567 -5.47 35.03 -27.89
CA ASP A 567 -4.94 35.86 -26.82
C ASP A 567 -5.84 35.86 -25.58
N MET A 568 -5.25 35.74 -24.39
CA MET A 568 -5.99 35.59 -23.13
C MET A 568 -6.64 36.90 -22.66
N GLU A 569 -6.04 38.07 -22.94
CA GLU A 569 -6.60 39.37 -22.57
C GLU A 569 -7.80 39.69 -23.47
N ALA A 570 -7.69 39.44 -24.78
CA ALA A 570 -8.81 39.56 -25.72
C ALA A 570 -9.93 38.53 -25.46
N GLN A 571 -9.61 37.28 -25.10
CA GLN A 571 -10.61 36.31 -24.65
C GLN A 571 -11.33 36.78 -23.36
N CYS A 572 -10.64 37.48 -22.45
CA CYS A 572 -11.26 38.09 -21.28
C CYS A 572 -12.20 39.24 -21.65
N GLU A 573 -11.84 40.12 -22.60
CA GLU A 573 -12.74 41.17 -23.08
C GLU A 573 -14.03 40.58 -23.71
N ILE A 574 -13.89 39.62 -24.63
CA ILE A 574 -15.04 38.96 -25.26
C ILE A 574 -15.92 38.21 -24.23
N MET A 575 -15.30 37.56 -23.24
CA MET A 575 -16.03 36.85 -22.19
C MET A 575 -16.75 37.82 -21.22
N GLN A 576 -16.20 39.01 -20.97
CA GLN A 576 -16.90 40.08 -20.27
C GLN A 576 -18.12 40.57 -21.07
N GLU A 577 -17.99 40.76 -22.39
CA GLU A 577 -19.13 41.12 -23.26
C GLU A 577 -20.24 40.05 -23.29
N ILE A 578 -19.89 38.76 -23.10
CA ILE A 578 -20.87 37.66 -22.98
C ILE A 578 -21.58 37.73 -21.62
N VAL A 579 -20.84 37.95 -20.52
CA VAL A 579 -21.43 38.11 -19.19
C VAL A 579 -22.35 39.33 -19.14
N GLU A 580 -21.97 40.45 -19.74
CA GLU A 580 -22.80 41.65 -19.81
C GLU A 580 -24.07 41.43 -20.65
N GLN A 581 -24.01 40.63 -21.73
CA GLN A 581 -25.20 40.27 -22.52
C GLN A 581 -26.21 39.42 -21.75
N ILE A 582 -25.72 38.53 -20.88
CA ILE A 582 -26.54 37.65 -20.02
C ILE A 582 -27.19 38.44 -18.86
N LEU A 583 -26.72 39.67 -18.61
CA LEU A 583 -27.20 40.55 -17.55
C LEU A 583 -28.18 41.63 -18.03
N GLU A 584 -28.58 41.62 -19.30
CA GLU A 584 -29.63 42.50 -19.81
C GLU A 584 -31.03 42.04 -19.33
N ASP A 585 -31.92 42.97 -19.00
CA ASP A 585 -33.22 42.71 -18.36
C ASP A 585 -34.17 41.79 -19.18
N ASP A 586 -33.93 41.62 -20.48
CA ASP A 586 -34.71 40.80 -21.42
C ASP A 586 -34.08 39.41 -21.71
N PHE A 587 -33.03 38.98 -20.98
CA PHE A 587 -32.33 37.70 -21.22
C PHE A 587 -33.20 36.46 -20.95
N ASP A 588 -33.28 35.56 -21.94
CA ASP A 588 -34.00 34.28 -21.85
C ASP A 588 -33.16 33.22 -21.11
N THR A 589 -33.65 32.77 -19.94
CA THR A 589 -32.95 31.77 -19.13
C THR A 589 -32.90 30.37 -19.77
N GLU A 590 -33.69 30.07 -20.80
CA GLU A 590 -33.50 28.84 -21.59
C GLU A 590 -32.17 28.88 -22.40
N GLN A 591 -31.62 30.08 -22.69
CA GLN A 591 -30.30 30.23 -23.35
C GLN A 591 -29.13 29.84 -22.43
N SER A 592 -29.26 29.97 -21.09
CA SER A 592 -28.19 29.61 -20.13
C SER A 592 -27.70 28.18 -20.34
N ALA A 593 -28.62 27.26 -20.60
CA ALA A 593 -28.33 25.87 -20.91
C ALA A 593 -27.53 25.72 -22.22
N VAL A 594 -27.74 26.55 -23.24
CA VAL A 594 -26.98 26.51 -24.49
C VAL A 594 -25.59 27.12 -24.29
N VAL A 595 -25.50 28.27 -23.63
CA VAL A 595 -24.23 28.94 -23.29
C VAL A 595 -23.32 28.01 -22.48
N ALA A 596 -23.87 27.25 -21.53
CA ALA A 596 -23.13 26.24 -20.77
C ALA A 596 -22.49 25.14 -21.63
N SER A 597 -23.09 24.76 -22.77
CA SER A 597 -22.46 23.83 -23.73
C SER A 597 -21.22 24.48 -24.33
N CYS A 598 -21.37 25.70 -24.88
CA CYS A 598 -20.30 26.41 -25.55
C CYS A 598 -19.11 26.64 -24.61
N LEU A 599 -19.37 27.13 -23.39
CA LEU A 599 -18.32 27.38 -22.39
C LEU A 599 -17.64 26.08 -21.90
N GLN A 600 -18.39 25.00 -21.68
CA GLN A 600 -17.85 23.69 -21.30
C GLN A 600 -16.83 23.18 -22.32
N GLU A 601 -17.17 23.24 -23.61
CA GLU A 601 -16.36 22.65 -24.69
C GLU A 601 -15.21 23.58 -25.12
N LEU A 602 -15.43 24.90 -25.15
CA LEU A 602 -14.36 25.91 -25.33
C LEU A 602 -13.28 25.78 -24.24
N PHE A 603 -13.70 25.78 -22.97
CA PHE A 603 -12.78 25.74 -21.83
C PHE A 603 -12.46 24.32 -21.36
N LYS A 604 -12.73 23.28 -22.17
CA LYS A 604 -12.44 21.86 -21.89
C LYS A 604 -10.97 21.59 -21.55
N ALA A 605 -10.05 22.39 -22.09
CA ALA A 605 -8.62 22.36 -21.75
C ALA A 605 -8.30 23.05 -20.40
N HIS A 606 -9.05 24.09 -20.03
CA HIS A 606 -8.88 24.84 -18.77
C HIS A 606 -9.18 24.01 -17.51
N PHE A 607 -9.98 22.94 -17.66
CA PHE A 607 -10.31 21.96 -16.63
C PHE A 607 -9.33 20.77 -16.56
N ARG A 608 -8.18 20.86 -17.26
CA ARG A 608 -7.12 19.85 -17.32
C ARG A 608 -5.79 20.43 -16.82
N GLY A 609 -5.06 19.67 -16.00
CA GLY A 609 -3.77 20.08 -15.42
C GLY A 609 -3.88 20.49 -13.95
N GLU A 610 -2.78 21.00 -13.41
CA GLU A 610 -2.74 21.57 -12.05
C GLU A 610 -3.19 23.03 -12.10
N VAL A 611 -4.02 23.45 -11.15
CA VAL A 611 -4.65 24.80 -11.16
C VAL A 611 -3.82 25.81 -10.38
N LEU A 612 -3.10 25.33 -9.36
CA LEU A 612 -2.32 26.15 -8.43
C LEU A 612 -0.90 26.42 -9.00
N PRO A 613 -0.43 27.68 -9.07
CA PRO A 613 0.93 28.01 -9.53
C PRO A 613 2.04 27.24 -8.80
N GLU A 614 3.12 26.88 -9.49
CA GLU A 614 4.31 26.20 -8.92
C GLU A 614 4.92 26.97 -7.73
N GLU A 615 5.15 28.28 -7.89
CA GLU A 615 5.48 29.19 -6.80
C GLU A 615 4.23 29.95 -6.36
N ILE A 616 3.78 29.72 -5.13
CA ILE A 616 2.57 30.36 -4.56
C ILE A 616 2.95 31.77 -4.07
N THR A 617 2.71 32.79 -4.90
CA THR A 617 2.90 34.21 -4.57
C THR A 617 1.59 34.98 -4.76
N GLU A 618 1.48 36.15 -4.14
CA GLU A 618 0.28 36.99 -4.21
C GLU A 618 0.03 37.60 -5.62
N GLU A 619 1.04 37.52 -6.50
CA GLU A 619 0.97 37.94 -7.91
C GLU A 619 0.61 36.75 -8.81
N SER A 620 1.27 35.59 -8.63
CA SER A 620 0.98 34.38 -9.42
C SER A 620 -0.41 33.80 -9.13
N LEU A 621 -0.91 33.95 -7.90
CA LEU A 621 -2.29 33.59 -7.56
C LEU A 621 -3.30 34.42 -8.36
N GLU A 622 -3.14 35.75 -8.40
CA GLU A 622 -4.04 36.63 -9.18
C GLU A 622 -3.92 36.39 -10.69
N GLU A 623 -2.72 36.18 -11.22
CA GLU A 623 -2.51 35.75 -12.61
C GLU A 623 -3.27 34.45 -12.91
N SER A 624 -3.19 33.47 -12.01
CA SER A 624 -3.89 32.18 -12.16
C SER A 624 -5.41 32.28 -12.09
N VAL A 625 -5.97 33.35 -11.52
CA VAL A 625 -7.42 33.63 -11.50
C VAL A 625 -7.85 34.72 -12.49
N GLY A 626 -6.93 35.27 -13.28
CA GLY A 626 -7.19 36.23 -14.36
C GLY A 626 -7.72 35.62 -15.67
N LYS A 627 -8.17 34.36 -15.63
CA LYS A 627 -8.59 33.57 -16.80
C LYS A 627 -10.05 33.87 -17.22
N PRO A 628 -10.41 33.80 -18.52
CA PRO A 628 -11.71 34.25 -19.02
C PRO A 628 -12.91 33.63 -18.30
N LEU A 629 -12.91 32.31 -18.10
CA LEU A 629 -13.95 31.56 -17.41
C LEU A 629 -14.30 32.12 -16.02
N TYR A 630 -13.29 32.65 -15.31
CA TYR A 630 -13.46 33.19 -13.96
C TYR A 630 -14.08 34.59 -13.92
N LEU A 631 -14.31 35.23 -15.07
CA LEU A 631 -15.06 36.50 -15.12
C LEU A 631 -16.52 36.31 -14.67
N ILE A 632 -17.10 35.13 -14.83
CA ILE A 632 -18.42 34.81 -14.27
C ILE A 632 -18.39 34.98 -12.74
N PHE A 633 -17.40 34.37 -12.08
CA PHE A 633 -17.18 34.52 -10.64
C PHE A 633 -16.90 35.98 -10.26
N ARG A 634 -16.03 36.66 -11.01
CA ARG A 634 -15.63 38.06 -10.77
C ARG A 634 -16.83 39.02 -10.80
N ASN A 635 -17.77 38.84 -11.72
CA ASN A 635 -18.98 39.68 -11.81
C ASN A 635 -19.96 39.32 -10.69
N LEU A 636 -20.25 38.03 -10.47
CA LEU A 636 -21.11 37.55 -9.37
C LEU A 636 -20.64 38.09 -7.99
N ILE A 637 -19.33 38.08 -7.74
CA ILE A 637 -18.69 38.56 -6.51
C ILE A 637 -18.78 40.08 -6.31
N GLN A 638 -19.09 40.86 -7.35
CA GLN A 638 -19.31 42.31 -7.27
C GLN A 638 -20.78 42.70 -7.10
N MET A 639 -21.71 41.76 -7.26
CA MET A 639 -23.15 42.00 -7.10
C MET A 639 -23.60 41.92 -5.63
N GLN A 640 -24.82 42.38 -5.40
CA GLN A 640 -25.57 42.14 -4.16
C GLN A 640 -26.60 41.04 -4.42
N GLU A 641 -26.92 40.24 -3.40
CA GLU A 641 -27.80 39.06 -3.54
C GLU A 641 -29.24 39.44 -3.95
N ASP A 642 -29.68 40.66 -3.62
CA ASP A 642 -30.98 41.23 -4.03
C ASP A 642 -31.08 41.62 -5.53
N ASN A 643 -30.00 41.46 -6.32
CA ASN A 643 -29.96 41.83 -7.73
C ASN A 643 -30.49 40.69 -8.63
N SER A 644 -31.35 40.99 -9.61
CA SER A 644 -31.81 40.01 -10.62
C SER A 644 -30.64 39.33 -11.34
N GLY A 645 -29.60 40.09 -11.69
CA GLY A 645 -28.37 39.57 -12.31
C GLY A 645 -27.59 38.58 -11.44
N PHE A 646 -27.74 38.62 -10.11
CA PHE A 646 -27.11 37.66 -9.20
C PHE A 646 -27.73 36.26 -9.36
N SER A 647 -29.07 36.18 -9.44
CA SER A 647 -29.76 34.91 -9.72
C SER A 647 -29.36 34.37 -11.10
N ILE A 648 -29.42 35.20 -12.15
CA ILE A 648 -29.13 34.76 -13.53
C ILE A 648 -27.71 34.18 -13.66
N LEU A 649 -26.72 34.76 -12.99
CA LEU A 649 -25.36 34.19 -12.97
C LEU A 649 -25.22 32.93 -12.12
N LEU A 650 -26.01 32.76 -11.04
CA LEU A 650 -26.09 31.50 -10.31
C LEU A 650 -26.77 30.40 -11.15
N ASP A 651 -27.83 30.72 -11.88
CA ASP A 651 -28.53 29.80 -12.78
C ASP A 651 -27.60 29.33 -13.92
N LEU A 652 -26.83 30.25 -14.52
CA LEU A 652 -25.78 29.93 -15.51
C LEU A 652 -24.69 29.03 -14.91
N LEU A 653 -24.24 29.30 -13.68
CA LEU A 653 -23.25 28.46 -13.00
C LEU A 653 -23.82 27.09 -12.60
N SER A 654 -25.12 26.98 -12.32
CA SER A 654 -25.82 25.72 -12.03
C SER A 654 -25.89 24.82 -13.27
N GLU A 655 -26.28 25.38 -14.43
CA GLU A 655 -26.22 24.68 -15.72
C GLU A 655 -24.78 24.26 -16.09
N LEU A 656 -23.80 25.14 -15.87
CA LEU A 656 -22.40 24.82 -16.12
C LEU A 656 -21.88 23.72 -15.17
N TYR A 657 -22.30 23.72 -13.90
CA TYR A 657 -21.96 22.68 -12.92
C TYR A 657 -22.55 21.33 -13.27
N GLN A 658 -23.80 21.29 -13.73
CA GLN A 658 -24.49 20.05 -14.14
C GLN A 658 -23.72 19.29 -15.23
N ARG A 659 -22.94 19.99 -16.07
CA ARG A 659 -22.18 19.41 -17.19
C ARG A 659 -20.67 19.37 -16.95
N GLN A 660 -20.16 20.26 -16.11
CA GLN A 660 -18.75 20.34 -15.74
C GLN A 660 -18.62 20.55 -14.22
N PRO A 661 -18.76 19.47 -13.41
CA PRO A 661 -18.76 19.59 -11.95
C PRO A 661 -17.46 20.16 -11.37
N LYS A 662 -16.36 20.12 -12.13
CA LYS A 662 -15.09 20.77 -11.77
C LYS A 662 -15.26 22.27 -11.49
N ILE A 663 -16.24 22.95 -12.09
CA ILE A 663 -16.45 24.39 -11.85
C ILE A 663 -16.67 24.73 -10.37
N GLY A 664 -17.21 23.80 -9.57
CA GLY A 664 -17.47 24.00 -8.14
C GLY A 664 -16.20 24.14 -7.29
N TYR A 665 -15.22 23.23 -7.41
CA TYR A 665 -13.94 23.42 -6.71
C TYR A 665 -13.08 24.54 -7.33
N HIS A 666 -13.29 24.86 -8.61
CA HIS A 666 -12.70 26.04 -9.23
C HIS A 666 -13.28 27.36 -8.67
N LEU A 667 -14.57 27.40 -8.28
CA LEU A 667 -15.16 28.52 -7.54
C LEU A 667 -14.56 28.64 -6.14
N LEU A 668 -14.42 27.53 -5.39
CA LEU A 668 -13.70 27.50 -4.11
C LEU A 668 -12.25 28.01 -4.23
N TYR A 669 -11.57 27.69 -5.34
CA TYR A 669 -10.25 28.25 -5.65
C TYR A 669 -10.28 29.75 -5.90
N TYR A 670 -11.20 30.25 -6.73
CA TYR A 670 -11.33 31.68 -6.99
C TYR A 670 -11.61 32.48 -5.70
N LEU A 671 -12.55 31.99 -4.89
CA LEU A 671 -12.92 32.56 -3.58
C LEU A 671 -11.75 32.57 -2.58
N LYS A 672 -10.77 31.68 -2.75
CA LYS A 672 -9.57 31.62 -1.92
C LYS A 672 -8.41 32.47 -2.44
N ALA A 673 -8.21 32.50 -3.76
CA ALA A 673 -6.99 33.02 -4.39
C ALA A 673 -7.08 34.49 -4.80
N SER A 674 -8.26 35.01 -5.16
CA SER A 674 -8.39 36.42 -5.58
C SER A 674 -8.62 37.38 -4.41
N LYS A 675 -7.90 38.52 -4.40
CA LYS A 675 -8.13 39.60 -3.41
C LYS A 675 -9.53 40.20 -3.52
N ALA A 676 -10.12 40.20 -4.72
CA ALA A 676 -11.49 40.69 -4.94
C ALA A 676 -12.57 39.84 -4.25
N ALA A 677 -12.24 38.58 -3.97
CA ALA A 677 -13.11 37.60 -3.30
C ALA A 677 -12.83 37.44 -1.80
N SER A 678 -11.82 38.13 -1.26
CA SER A 678 -11.38 37.99 0.13
C SER A 678 -12.52 38.22 1.12
N GLY A 679 -12.80 37.21 1.96
CA GLY A 679 -13.87 37.22 2.96
C GLY A 679 -15.28 36.95 2.42
N LYS A 680 -15.43 36.45 1.19
CA LYS A 680 -16.74 36.16 0.55
C LYS A 680 -17.01 34.67 0.29
N MET A 681 -16.35 33.76 1.02
CA MET A 681 -16.48 32.31 0.79
C MET A 681 -17.95 31.81 0.89
N ASN A 682 -18.78 32.47 1.71
CA ASN A 682 -20.22 32.19 1.83
C ASN A 682 -20.99 32.21 0.50
N LEU A 683 -20.49 32.89 -0.55
CA LEU A 683 -21.10 32.85 -1.88
C LEU A 683 -21.19 31.41 -2.45
N TYR A 684 -20.29 30.52 -2.02
CA TYR A 684 -20.36 29.10 -2.37
C TYR A 684 -21.60 28.40 -1.77
N GLU A 685 -22.16 28.89 -0.66
CA GLU A 685 -23.44 28.39 -0.14
C GLU A 685 -24.60 28.78 -1.05
N SER A 686 -24.68 30.04 -1.49
CA SER A 686 -25.68 30.52 -2.45
C SER A 686 -25.57 29.76 -3.79
N PHE A 687 -24.35 29.45 -4.24
CA PHE A 687 -24.10 28.56 -5.38
C PHE A 687 -24.59 27.13 -5.13
N ALA A 688 -24.21 26.50 -4.01
CA ALA A 688 -24.61 25.13 -3.69
C ALA A 688 -26.15 24.97 -3.60
N GLN A 689 -26.84 25.97 -3.04
CA GLN A 689 -28.31 26.03 -2.98
C GLN A 689 -28.95 26.19 -4.38
N ALA A 690 -28.28 26.86 -5.33
CA ALA A 690 -28.73 26.98 -6.72
C ALA A 690 -28.45 25.72 -7.57
N THR A 691 -27.55 24.82 -7.13
CA THR A 691 -27.35 23.52 -7.82
C THR A 691 -28.55 22.59 -7.63
N GLN A 692 -28.69 21.61 -8.53
CA GLN A 692 -29.70 20.54 -8.43
C GLN A 692 -29.53 19.61 -7.21
N LEU A 693 -28.46 19.77 -6.41
CA LEU A 693 -28.29 19.11 -5.12
C LEU A 693 -29.11 19.80 -4.03
N GLY A 694 -29.21 21.14 -4.07
CA GLY A 694 -29.94 21.95 -3.10
C GLY A 694 -29.37 21.96 -1.68
N ASP A 695 -28.18 21.40 -1.45
CA ASP A 695 -27.55 21.34 -0.14
C ASP A 695 -26.02 21.54 -0.19
N LEU A 696 -25.52 22.34 0.77
CA LEU A 696 -24.10 22.71 0.89
C LEU A 696 -23.20 21.51 1.20
N HIS A 697 -23.68 20.52 1.97
CA HIS A 697 -22.86 19.41 2.43
C HIS A 697 -22.47 18.49 1.27
N THR A 698 -23.46 18.03 0.50
CA THR A 698 -23.25 17.14 -0.65
C THR A 698 -22.43 17.84 -1.73
N CYS A 699 -22.73 19.11 -2.03
CA CYS A 699 -21.97 19.90 -3.00
C CYS A 699 -20.50 20.02 -2.57
N LEU A 700 -20.22 20.44 -1.33
CA LEU A 700 -18.87 20.59 -0.81
C LEU A 700 -18.10 19.25 -0.77
N MET A 701 -18.75 18.15 -0.39
CA MET A 701 -18.11 16.83 -0.38
C MET A 701 -17.83 16.33 -1.80
N MET A 702 -18.72 16.55 -2.77
CA MET A 702 -18.50 16.18 -4.17
C MET A 702 -17.37 17.01 -4.81
N ASP A 703 -17.33 18.31 -4.58
CA ASP A 703 -16.33 19.21 -5.16
C ASP A 703 -14.94 18.96 -4.57
N MET A 704 -14.85 18.77 -3.25
CA MET A 704 -13.59 18.38 -2.60
C MET A 704 -13.14 16.97 -3.03
N LYS A 705 -14.07 16.05 -3.34
CA LYS A 705 -13.73 14.73 -3.92
C LYS A 705 -13.20 14.84 -5.34
N ALA A 706 -13.78 15.70 -6.18
CA ALA A 706 -13.27 15.97 -7.52
C ALA A 706 -11.87 16.61 -7.47
N CYS A 707 -11.69 17.64 -6.63
CA CYS A 707 -10.38 18.25 -6.37
C CYS A 707 -9.34 17.21 -5.91
N GLN A 708 -9.73 16.26 -5.05
CA GLN A 708 -8.87 15.18 -4.55
C GLN A 708 -8.43 14.20 -5.66
N GLU A 709 -9.26 13.95 -6.67
CA GLU A 709 -8.92 13.09 -7.81
C GLU A 709 -8.07 13.82 -8.88
N ASP A 710 -8.26 15.14 -9.02
CA ASP A 710 -7.58 15.96 -10.03
C ASP A 710 -6.23 16.53 -9.55
N ASP A 711 -6.22 17.26 -8.44
CA ASP A 711 -5.11 18.09 -7.96
C ASP A 711 -5.04 18.08 -6.41
N VAL A 712 -4.21 17.17 -5.89
CA VAL A 712 -3.97 17.02 -4.44
C VAL A 712 -3.25 18.24 -3.83
N ARG A 713 -2.52 19.01 -4.65
CA ARG A 713 -1.78 20.19 -4.20
C ARG A 713 -2.74 21.37 -3.98
N LEU A 714 -3.72 21.55 -4.88
CA LEU A 714 -4.87 22.42 -4.69
C LEU A 714 -5.70 22.00 -3.46
N LEU A 715 -5.99 20.70 -3.29
CA LEU A 715 -6.75 20.19 -2.13
C LEU A 715 -6.12 20.64 -0.80
N CYS A 716 -4.78 20.51 -0.68
CA CYS A 716 -4.05 20.95 0.51
C CYS A 716 -4.12 22.47 0.72
N TYR A 717 -4.04 23.27 -0.35
CA TYR A 717 -4.13 24.73 -0.32
C TYR A 717 -5.53 25.23 0.09
N LEU A 718 -6.60 24.56 -0.35
CA LEU A 718 -7.98 24.90 0.00
C LEU A 718 -8.35 24.49 1.44
N THR A 719 -7.86 23.34 1.89
CA THR A 719 -8.21 22.70 3.18
C THR A 719 -8.28 23.67 4.38
N PRO A 720 -7.29 24.55 4.66
CA PRO A 720 -7.35 25.54 5.72
C PRO A 720 -8.60 26.44 5.71
N SER A 721 -9.02 26.94 4.54
CA SER A 721 -10.21 27.80 4.45
C SER A 721 -11.50 26.99 4.46
N ILE A 722 -11.56 25.83 3.81
CA ILE A 722 -12.77 25.00 3.80
C ILE A 722 -13.18 24.57 5.22
N TYR A 723 -12.22 24.21 6.06
CA TYR A 723 -12.47 23.91 7.48
C TYR A 723 -12.78 25.14 8.36
N SER A 724 -12.39 26.35 7.93
CA SER A 724 -12.59 27.59 8.69
C SER A 724 -13.93 28.26 8.39
N GLU A 725 -14.33 28.28 7.12
CA GLU A 725 -15.57 28.91 6.64
C GLU A 725 -16.78 27.96 6.75
N PHE A 726 -16.59 26.65 6.56
CA PHE A 726 -17.63 25.63 6.68
C PHE A 726 -17.40 24.64 7.84
N PRO A 727 -17.17 25.11 9.09
CA PRO A 727 -16.75 24.26 10.20
C PRO A 727 -17.85 23.25 10.59
N ASP A 728 -19.13 23.57 10.41
CA ASP A 728 -20.19 22.69 10.84
C ASP A 728 -20.46 21.52 9.88
N GLU A 729 -20.14 21.66 8.59
CA GLU A 729 -20.21 20.54 7.65
C GLU A 729 -18.93 19.69 7.67
N THR A 730 -17.77 20.33 7.81
CA THR A 730 -16.46 19.67 7.78
C THR A 730 -16.05 18.98 9.08
N LEU A 731 -16.56 19.42 10.25
CA LEU A 731 -16.15 18.90 11.57
C LEU A 731 -17.16 17.92 12.20
N ARG A 732 -18.28 17.61 11.54
CA ARG A 732 -19.28 16.64 12.02
C ARG A 732 -18.96 15.20 11.61
N SER A 733 -18.40 14.98 10.42
CA SER A 733 -18.03 13.66 9.90
C SER A 733 -16.52 13.51 9.65
N GLY A 734 -16.03 12.28 9.60
CA GLY A 734 -14.67 11.96 9.19
C GLY A 734 -14.44 11.96 7.68
N GLU A 735 -15.46 12.26 6.86
CA GLU A 735 -15.42 12.12 5.39
C GLU A 735 -14.38 13.02 4.70
N LEU A 736 -14.42 14.35 4.91
CA LEU A 736 -13.40 15.24 4.34
C LEU A 736 -11.99 14.94 4.88
N LEU A 737 -11.88 14.55 6.14
CA LEU A 737 -10.60 14.14 6.74
C LEU A 737 -10.06 12.88 6.03
N ASN A 738 -10.89 11.87 5.78
CA ASN A 738 -10.50 10.67 5.05
C ASN A 738 -10.07 11.00 3.61
N MET A 739 -10.85 11.84 2.91
CA MET A 739 -10.48 12.30 1.56
C MET A 739 -9.09 12.95 1.55
N ILE A 740 -8.75 13.77 2.55
CA ILE A 740 -7.41 14.37 2.65
C ILE A 740 -6.35 13.29 2.97
N VAL A 741 -6.51 12.51 4.05
CA VAL A 741 -5.45 11.58 4.49
C VAL A 741 -5.18 10.43 3.53
N ALA A 742 -6.12 10.11 2.63
CA ALA A 742 -5.99 9.08 1.60
C ALA A 742 -5.01 9.42 0.45
N VAL A 743 -4.72 10.71 0.23
CA VAL A 743 -3.91 11.16 -0.93
C VAL A 743 -2.67 11.99 -0.58
N ILE A 744 -2.64 12.65 0.59
CA ILE A 744 -1.50 13.48 0.97
C ILE A 744 -0.20 12.68 1.11
N ASP A 745 0.94 13.34 0.88
CA ASP A 745 2.25 12.81 1.25
C ASP A 745 2.75 13.31 2.61
N SER A 746 3.99 12.95 2.97
CA SER A 746 4.59 13.34 4.26
C SER A 746 4.99 14.82 4.36
N ALA A 747 5.19 15.53 3.24
CA ALA A 747 5.44 16.97 3.22
C ALA A 747 4.13 17.75 3.38
N GLN A 748 3.10 17.35 2.62
CA GLN A 748 1.74 17.91 2.75
C GLN A 748 1.16 17.68 4.15
N LEU A 749 1.38 16.50 4.76
CA LEU A 749 1.05 16.26 6.17
C LEU A 749 1.77 17.25 7.11
N GLN A 750 3.05 17.52 6.87
CA GLN A 750 3.83 18.46 7.68
C GLN A 750 3.35 19.90 7.52
N GLU A 751 2.93 20.30 6.32
CA GLU A 751 2.30 21.60 6.05
C GLU A 751 0.96 21.74 6.77
N LEU A 752 0.06 20.75 6.66
CA LEU A 752 -1.23 20.74 7.37
C LEU A 752 -1.04 20.75 8.91
N VAL A 753 -0.06 20.00 9.42
CA VAL A 753 0.34 20.06 10.85
C VAL A 753 0.84 21.46 11.24
N CYS A 754 1.62 22.14 10.40
CA CYS A 754 2.02 23.53 10.62
C CYS A 754 0.82 24.48 10.62
N HIS A 755 -0.13 24.35 9.67
CA HIS A 755 -1.35 25.15 9.66
C HIS A 755 -2.18 24.97 10.94
N VAL A 756 -2.33 23.73 11.44
CA VAL A 756 -2.97 23.47 12.74
C VAL A 756 -2.22 24.14 13.89
N MET A 757 -0.89 23.97 13.97
CA MET A 757 -0.09 24.54 15.06
C MET A 757 -0.02 26.08 15.03
N MET A 758 -0.21 26.71 13.87
CA MET A 758 -0.35 28.16 13.72
C MET A 758 -1.76 28.68 14.02
N GLY A 759 -2.75 27.81 14.19
CA GLY A 759 -4.17 28.18 14.37
C GLY A 759 -4.89 28.52 13.06
N ASN A 760 -4.29 28.22 11.90
CA ASN A 760 -4.85 28.47 10.56
C ASN A 760 -5.74 27.34 10.04
N LEU A 761 -5.86 26.23 10.78
CA LEU A 761 -6.66 25.06 10.43
C LEU A 761 -7.12 24.35 11.71
N VAL A 762 -8.40 23.97 11.76
CA VAL A 762 -8.96 23.10 12.80
C VAL A 762 -9.71 21.97 12.08
N MET A 763 -9.34 20.71 12.34
CA MET A 763 -9.95 19.51 11.75
C MET A 763 -10.70 18.65 12.77
N PHE A 764 -10.64 18.97 14.06
CA PHE A 764 -11.28 18.21 15.13
C PHE A 764 -11.95 19.13 16.17
N ARG A 765 -13.22 18.86 16.50
CA ARG A 765 -13.92 19.45 17.66
C ARG A 765 -14.04 18.41 18.79
N LYS A 766 -14.15 18.86 20.05
CA LYS A 766 -14.11 17.99 21.25
C LYS A 766 -15.29 17.03 21.38
N ASP A 767 -16.38 17.31 20.67
CA ASP A 767 -17.62 16.53 20.57
C ASP A 767 -17.56 15.47 19.47
N SER A 768 -16.97 15.77 18.31
CA SER A 768 -16.88 14.83 17.18
C SER A 768 -15.62 13.95 17.18
N VAL A 769 -14.50 14.43 17.72
CA VAL A 769 -13.17 13.80 17.60
C VAL A 769 -13.11 12.33 18.00
N LEU A 770 -13.82 11.91 19.06
CA LEU A 770 -13.83 10.50 19.47
C LEU A 770 -14.52 9.60 18.43
N ASN A 771 -15.62 10.07 17.82
CA ASN A 771 -16.34 9.33 16.79
C ASN A 771 -15.52 9.25 15.50
N ILE A 772 -14.87 10.36 15.10
CA ILE A 772 -13.98 10.41 13.93
C ILE A 772 -12.77 9.49 14.11
N LEU A 773 -12.14 9.47 15.29
CA LEU A 773 -11.04 8.55 15.57
C LEU A 773 -11.49 7.08 15.62
N ILE A 774 -12.71 6.78 16.07
CA ILE A 774 -13.29 5.42 15.99
C ILE A 774 -13.57 5.03 14.53
N GLN A 775 -14.09 5.95 13.71
CA GLN A 775 -14.26 5.76 12.26
C GLN A 775 -12.91 5.49 11.58
N SER A 776 -11.84 6.16 12.01
CA SER A 776 -10.50 5.97 11.43
C SER A 776 -9.83 4.63 11.73
N LEU A 777 -10.39 3.79 12.62
CA LEU A 777 -9.83 2.45 12.87
C LEU A 777 -9.99 1.51 11.66
N ASP A 778 -10.91 1.82 10.75
CA ASP A 778 -11.16 1.12 9.49
C ASP A 778 -10.29 1.64 8.32
N TRP A 779 -9.45 2.67 8.53
CA TRP A 779 -8.68 3.38 7.49
C TRP A 779 -7.28 2.76 7.28
N GLU A 780 -6.61 3.11 6.18
CA GLU A 780 -5.27 2.56 5.88
C GLU A 780 -4.24 2.88 6.97
N THR A 781 -3.17 2.08 7.06
CA THR A 781 -2.03 2.33 7.96
C THR A 781 -1.49 3.77 7.89
N PHE A 782 -1.33 4.32 6.67
CA PHE A 782 -0.83 5.69 6.52
C PHE A 782 -1.90 6.74 6.84
N GLU A 783 -3.15 6.51 6.40
CA GLU A 783 -4.30 7.36 6.76
C GLU A 783 -4.44 7.50 8.28
N GLN A 784 -4.38 6.38 9.02
CA GLN A 784 -4.37 6.37 10.48
C GLN A 784 -3.20 7.16 11.07
N TYR A 785 -1.96 6.96 10.59
CA TYR A 785 -0.84 7.75 11.09
C TYR A 785 -0.98 9.26 10.82
N CYS A 786 -1.47 9.65 9.64
CA CYS A 786 -1.80 11.04 9.30
C CYS A 786 -2.88 11.59 10.24
N THR A 787 -3.99 10.89 10.41
CA THR A 787 -5.08 11.25 11.32
C THR A 787 -4.59 11.42 12.75
N TRP A 788 -3.75 10.52 13.26
CA TRP A 788 -3.16 10.66 14.59
C TRP A 788 -2.16 11.82 14.68
N GLN A 789 -1.34 12.11 13.66
CA GLN A 789 -0.46 13.28 13.68
C GLN A 789 -1.26 14.59 13.66
N LEU A 790 -2.29 14.69 12.81
CA LEU A 790 -3.17 15.85 12.74
C LEU A 790 -3.92 16.05 14.06
N PHE A 791 -4.46 14.98 14.67
CA PHE A 791 -5.07 15.04 16.01
C PHE A 791 -4.08 15.55 17.06
N LEU A 792 -2.83 15.08 17.04
CA LEU A 792 -1.79 15.45 18.01
C LEU A 792 -1.20 16.85 17.79
N ALA A 793 -1.43 17.47 16.63
CA ALA A 793 -1.18 18.88 16.40
C ALA A 793 -2.23 19.78 17.06
N HIS A 794 -3.44 19.27 17.35
CA HIS A 794 -4.49 19.99 18.06
C HIS A 794 -4.29 19.93 19.59
N ASN A 795 -4.61 21.04 20.28
CA ASN A 795 -4.61 21.11 21.74
C ASN A 795 -5.87 20.45 22.37
N ILE A 796 -6.18 19.21 21.98
CA ILE A 796 -7.28 18.40 22.55
C ILE A 796 -6.69 17.47 23.63
N PRO A 797 -7.14 17.56 24.90
CA PRO A 797 -6.63 16.69 25.96
C PRO A 797 -6.90 15.21 25.67
N LEU A 798 -5.92 14.34 25.93
CA LEU A 798 -6.01 12.91 25.60
C LEU A 798 -7.17 12.20 26.34
N GLU A 799 -7.57 12.71 27.50
CA GLU A 799 -8.73 12.24 28.27
C GLU A 799 -10.07 12.41 27.53
N THR A 800 -10.14 13.29 26.52
CA THR A 800 -11.32 13.42 25.63
C THR A 800 -11.54 12.16 24.78
N ILE A 801 -10.45 11.53 24.33
CA ILE A 801 -10.49 10.41 23.38
C ILE A 801 -10.17 9.06 24.01
N ILE A 802 -9.80 9.02 25.29
CA ILE A 802 -9.36 7.78 25.97
C ILE A 802 -10.37 6.61 25.96
N PRO A 803 -11.71 6.79 25.82
CA PRO A 803 -12.63 5.66 25.64
C PRO A 803 -12.35 4.81 24.39
N ILE A 804 -11.62 5.32 23.39
CA ILE A 804 -11.23 4.55 22.20
C ILE A 804 -10.45 3.27 22.54
N LEU A 805 -9.79 3.20 23.70
CA LEU A 805 -9.13 1.97 24.19
C LEU A 805 -10.08 0.77 24.29
N GLN A 806 -11.40 0.99 24.38
CA GLN A 806 -12.44 -0.05 24.38
C GLN A 806 -12.71 -0.63 22.97
N HIS A 807 -12.37 0.11 21.91
CA HIS A 807 -12.52 -0.28 20.51
C HIS A 807 -11.23 -0.89 19.93
N LEU A 808 -10.08 -0.67 20.57
CA LEU A 808 -8.77 -1.06 20.05
C LEU A 808 -8.41 -2.52 20.34
N LYS A 809 -8.36 -3.36 19.29
CA LYS A 809 -7.93 -4.76 19.38
C LYS A 809 -6.44 -4.88 19.01
N TYR A 810 -5.70 -5.72 19.73
CA TYR A 810 -4.24 -5.82 19.60
C TYR A 810 -3.73 -6.14 18.19
N LYS A 811 -4.37 -7.07 17.46
CA LYS A 811 -3.95 -7.50 16.11
C LYS A 811 -4.56 -6.70 14.96
N GLU A 812 -5.62 -5.93 15.21
CA GLU A 812 -6.35 -5.22 14.13
C GLU A 812 -5.99 -3.73 14.06
N HIS A 813 -5.68 -3.07 15.18
CA HIS A 813 -5.45 -1.60 15.22
C HIS A 813 -4.06 -1.21 15.78
N PRO A 814 -2.94 -1.72 15.21
CA PRO A 814 -1.59 -1.48 15.74
C PRO A 814 -1.13 -0.02 15.66
N GLU A 815 -1.57 0.73 14.64
CA GLU A 815 -1.23 2.14 14.42
C GLU A 815 -1.74 2.99 15.60
N ALA A 816 -3.05 2.99 15.83
CA ALA A 816 -3.70 3.72 16.91
C ALA A 816 -3.19 3.29 18.30
N LEU A 817 -2.93 1.99 18.51
CA LEU A 817 -2.30 1.50 19.74
C LEU A 817 -0.88 2.04 19.92
N SER A 818 -0.06 2.09 18.87
CA SER A 818 1.30 2.64 18.94
C SER A 818 1.30 4.14 19.25
N CYS A 819 0.42 4.91 18.60
CA CYS A 819 0.26 6.35 18.84
C CYS A 819 -0.19 6.63 20.27
N LEU A 820 -1.24 5.96 20.76
CA LEU A 820 -1.74 6.13 22.13
C LEU A 820 -0.70 5.73 23.18
N LEU A 821 0.03 4.63 22.99
CA LEU A 821 1.06 4.20 23.94
C LEU A 821 2.17 5.26 24.06
N LEU A 822 2.59 5.86 22.95
CA LEU A 822 3.64 6.88 22.92
C LEU A 822 3.22 8.21 23.57
N GLN A 823 1.92 8.53 23.58
CA GLN A 823 1.38 9.77 24.17
C GLN A 823 0.92 9.59 25.62
N LEU A 824 0.28 8.47 25.99
CA LEU A 824 0.00 8.12 27.40
C LEU A 824 1.28 8.10 28.25
N ARG A 825 2.42 7.73 27.65
CA ARG A 825 3.77 7.79 28.23
C ARG A 825 4.23 9.22 28.60
N ARG A 826 3.59 10.26 28.05
CA ARG A 826 3.83 11.69 28.36
C ARG A 826 2.84 12.20 29.41
N GLU A 827 1.65 11.61 29.46
CA GLU A 827 0.58 11.98 30.40
C GLU A 827 0.83 11.53 31.84
N LYS A 828 0.24 12.28 32.78
CA LYS A 828 0.10 11.88 34.18
C LYS A 828 -1.20 11.05 34.33
N PRO A 829 -1.16 9.85 34.93
CA PRO A 829 -2.34 8.97 34.97
C PRO A 829 -3.49 9.57 35.79
N SER A 830 -4.64 9.78 35.14
CA SER A 830 -5.93 9.98 35.82
C SER A 830 -6.59 8.65 36.18
N GLU A 831 -7.56 8.66 37.10
CA GLU A 831 -8.30 7.44 37.44
C GLU A 831 -9.04 6.86 36.22
N GLU A 832 -9.55 7.71 35.32
CA GLU A 832 -10.27 7.29 34.12
C GLU A 832 -9.32 6.73 33.05
N MET A 833 -8.12 7.31 32.87
CA MET A 833 -7.08 6.73 32.01
C MET A 833 -6.67 5.33 32.48
N VAL A 834 -6.40 5.17 33.79
CA VAL A 834 -6.03 3.87 34.39
C VAL A 834 -7.17 2.86 34.26
N LYS A 835 -8.42 3.30 34.47
CA LYS A 835 -9.64 2.49 34.28
C LYS A 835 -9.79 2.00 32.84
N MET A 836 -9.59 2.87 31.84
CA MET A 836 -9.69 2.48 30.43
C MET A 836 -8.56 1.55 29.99
N VAL A 837 -7.34 1.77 30.47
CA VAL A 837 -6.18 0.87 30.26
C VAL A 837 -6.43 -0.52 30.86
N LEU A 838 -6.97 -0.60 32.08
CA LEU A 838 -7.31 -1.87 32.74
C LEU A 838 -8.55 -2.55 32.15
N SER A 839 -9.45 -1.80 31.48
CA SER A 839 -10.64 -2.34 30.82
C SER A 839 -10.34 -3.14 29.55
N ARG A 840 -9.11 -3.07 29.04
CA ARG A 840 -8.64 -3.90 27.92
C ARG A 840 -8.62 -5.39 28.30
N PRO A 841 -8.99 -6.33 27.40
CA PRO A 841 -8.86 -7.76 27.67
C PRO A 841 -7.41 -8.16 27.98
N CYS A 842 -7.22 -9.10 28.89
CA CYS A 842 -5.92 -9.71 29.15
C CYS A 842 -5.63 -10.74 28.05
N HIS A 843 -4.52 -10.56 27.31
CA HIS A 843 -4.09 -11.49 26.27
C HIS A 843 -2.56 -11.64 26.31
N PRO A 844 -1.98 -12.87 26.25
CA PRO A 844 -0.53 -13.06 26.43
C PRO A 844 0.35 -12.27 25.44
N GLU A 845 -0.13 -12.03 24.23
CA GLU A 845 0.57 -11.23 23.22
C GLU A 845 0.36 -9.71 23.39
N ASP A 846 -0.72 -9.25 24.04
CA ASP A 846 -1.00 -7.80 24.19
C ASP A 846 -0.18 -7.20 25.34
N GLN A 847 0.96 -6.60 24.99
CA GLN A 847 1.85 -5.94 25.92
C GLN A 847 1.47 -4.48 26.24
N PHE A 848 0.42 -3.91 25.62
CA PHE A 848 0.06 -2.48 25.76
C PHE A 848 -0.14 -2.06 27.21
N THR A 849 -1.03 -2.76 27.92
CA THR A 849 -1.42 -2.42 29.30
C THR A 849 -0.23 -2.57 30.26
N THR A 850 0.53 -3.66 30.16
CA THR A 850 1.73 -3.88 30.97
C THR A 850 2.80 -2.81 30.70
N SER A 851 3.02 -2.42 29.44
CA SER A 851 3.99 -1.37 29.08
C SER A 851 3.64 0.01 29.66
N ILE A 852 2.37 0.45 29.56
CA ILE A 852 2.00 1.78 30.07
C ILE A 852 1.93 1.81 31.60
N LEU A 853 1.39 0.77 32.25
CA LEU A 853 1.39 0.67 33.71
C LEU A 853 2.81 0.63 34.28
N ARG A 854 3.75 -0.08 33.63
CA ARG A 854 5.18 -0.06 33.98
C ARG A 854 5.79 1.32 33.82
N HIS A 855 5.43 2.08 32.78
CA HIS A 855 5.99 3.43 32.58
C HIS A 855 5.50 4.42 33.62
N TRP A 856 4.19 4.47 33.88
CA TRP A 856 3.63 5.29 34.95
C TRP A 856 4.16 4.86 36.32
N GLY A 857 4.34 3.56 36.55
CA GLY A 857 4.93 2.99 37.75
C GLY A 857 6.42 3.30 38.00
N LEU A 858 7.10 3.95 37.05
CA LEU A 858 8.48 4.43 37.19
C LEU A 858 8.58 5.96 37.32
N LYS A 859 7.45 6.69 37.30
CA LYS A 859 7.39 8.16 37.33
C LYS A 859 6.34 8.76 38.28
N TYR A 860 5.25 8.04 38.49
CA TYR A 860 4.02 8.49 39.15
C TYR A 860 3.44 7.36 40.01
N ASP A 861 4.29 6.57 40.65
CA ASP A 861 3.95 5.35 41.40
C ASP A 861 2.95 5.61 42.55
N ASP A 862 3.14 6.68 43.35
CA ASP A 862 2.17 7.13 44.36
C ASP A 862 0.75 7.29 43.77
N HIS A 863 0.67 7.98 42.63
CA HIS A 863 -0.59 8.36 41.99
C HIS A 863 -1.24 7.16 41.29
N LEU A 864 -0.42 6.31 40.66
CA LEU A 864 -0.87 5.06 40.06
C LEU A 864 -1.42 4.11 41.13
N ALA A 865 -0.76 4.01 42.29
CA ALA A 865 -1.18 3.15 43.38
C ALA A 865 -2.50 3.61 44.03
N GLU A 866 -2.71 4.92 44.24
CA GLU A 866 -4.02 5.43 44.72
C GLU A 866 -5.13 5.29 43.66
N ASN A 867 -4.85 5.54 42.37
CA ASN A 867 -5.83 5.29 41.30
C ASN A 867 -6.26 3.81 41.26
N ILE A 868 -5.30 2.87 41.32
CA ILE A 868 -5.60 1.43 41.31
C ILE A 868 -6.32 1.00 42.60
N LYS A 869 -5.94 1.52 43.77
CA LYS A 869 -6.66 1.33 45.04
C LYS A 869 -8.12 1.78 44.95
N SER A 870 -8.36 2.95 44.38
CA SER A 870 -9.72 3.48 44.13
C SER A 870 -10.54 2.50 43.27
N LEU A 871 -9.97 2.02 42.16
CA LEU A 871 -10.64 1.09 41.24
C LEU A 871 -10.86 -0.31 41.84
N LEU A 872 -9.89 -0.84 42.59
CA LEU A 872 -10.03 -2.12 43.32
C LEU A 872 -11.17 -2.04 44.35
N ILE A 873 -11.18 -1.02 45.21
CA ILE A 873 -12.21 -0.85 46.25
C ILE A 873 -13.60 -0.66 45.63
N LYS A 874 -13.71 0.14 44.55
CA LYS A 874 -14.97 0.35 43.82
C LYS A 874 -15.53 -0.97 43.26
N ASN A 875 -14.74 -1.69 42.46
CA ASN A 875 -15.21 -2.88 41.75
C ASN A 875 -15.41 -4.11 42.66
N ASN A 876 -14.69 -4.17 43.79
CA ASN A 876 -14.91 -5.18 44.84
C ASN A 876 -16.26 -5.03 45.59
N SER A 877 -16.93 -3.87 45.48
CA SER A 877 -18.17 -3.58 46.23
C SER A 877 -19.48 -3.94 45.50
N LEU A 878 -19.41 -4.34 44.22
CA LEU A 878 -20.59 -4.54 43.35
C LEU A 878 -21.35 -5.85 43.68
N PRO A 879 -22.61 -5.80 44.18
CA PRO A 879 -23.34 -7.02 44.53
C PRO A 879 -23.78 -7.80 43.29
N ARG A 880 -23.54 -9.13 43.26
CA ARG A 880 -24.04 -10.07 42.23
C ARG A 880 -25.58 -10.19 42.23
N LYS A 881 -26.30 -9.14 41.83
CA LYS A 881 -27.75 -9.21 41.53
C LYS A 881 -27.95 -9.60 40.06
N ARG A 882 -28.66 -10.72 39.83
CA ARG A 882 -29.24 -11.04 38.51
C ARG A 882 -30.06 -9.85 38.00
N GLN A 883 -29.68 -9.29 36.86
CA GLN A 883 -30.58 -8.49 36.02
C GLN A 883 -30.96 -9.29 34.76
N SER A 884 -32.17 -9.05 34.27
CA SER A 884 -32.82 -9.93 33.29
C SER A 884 -32.27 -9.74 31.88
N LEU A 885 -32.38 -10.78 31.04
CA LEU A 885 -32.22 -10.64 29.60
C LEU A 885 -33.35 -9.75 29.03
N ARG A 886 -33.01 -8.60 28.45
CA ARG A 886 -33.77 -7.91 27.39
C ARG A 886 -32.82 -7.08 26.51
N SER A 887 -33.22 -6.92 25.25
CA SER A 887 -32.69 -6.01 24.21
C SER A 887 -31.19 -6.04 23.89
N SER A 888 -30.89 -6.30 22.62
CA SER A 888 -29.56 -6.27 22.00
C SER A 888 -29.25 -4.91 21.37
N SER A 889 -28.16 -4.26 21.80
CA SER A 889 -27.37 -3.32 20.97
C SER A 889 -26.06 -2.86 21.64
N SER A 890 -25.99 -2.78 22.97
CA SER A 890 -24.81 -2.28 23.68
C SER A 890 -24.36 -3.16 24.85
N LYS A 891 -23.19 -3.81 24.71
CA LYS A 891 -22.45 -4.49 25.78
C LYS A 891 -20.97 -4.10 25.76
N LEU A 892 -20.68 -2.84 26.09
CA LEU A 892 -19.32 -2.44 26.48
C LEU A 892 -18.91 -3.24 27.73
N ALA A 893 -17.68 -3.77 27.73
CA ALA A 893 -17.21 -4.60 28.83
C ALA A 893 -17.06 -3.78 30.12
N GLN A 894 -17.65 -4.26 31.21
CA GLN A 894 -17.46 -3.68 32.54
C GLN A 894 -16.16 -4.22 33.14
N LEU A 895 -15.27 -3.33 33.59
CA LEU A 895 -14.02 -3.67 34.27
C LEU A 895 -14.30 -4.57 35.48
N THR A 896 -13.80 -5.81 35.43
CA THR A 896 -14.01 -6.79 36.51
C THR A 896 -12.88 -6.75 37.53
N LEU A 897 -13.14 -7.24 38.76
CA LEU A 897 -12.11 -7.39 39.79
C LEU A 897 -11.00 -8.35 39.34
N GLU A 898 -11.37 -9.47 38.69
CA GLU A 898 -10.41 -10.45 38.17
C GLU A 898 -9.46 -9.84 37.14
N GLN A 899 -10.00 -9.07 36.20
CA GLN A 899 -9.23 -8.37 35.15
C GLN A 899 -8.22 -7.36 35.71
N ILE A 900 -8.55 -6.67 36.82
CA ILE A 900 -7.59 -5.78 37.49
C ILE A 900 -6.47 -6.61 38.14
N LEU A 901 -6.79 -7.71 38.82
CA LEU A 901 -5.80 -8.59 39.46
C LEU A 901 -4.89 -9.26 38.42
N GLU A 902 -5.43 -9.65 37.26
CA GLU A 902 -4.68 -10.28 36.17
C GLU A 902 -3.69 -9.32 35.49
N HIS A 903 -4.10 -8.08 35.22
CA HIS A 903 -3.18 -7.03 34.74
C HIS A 903 -2.11 -6.66 35.79
N LEU A 904 -2.44 -6.69 37.09
CA LEU A 904 -1.47 -6.47 38.18
C LEU A 904 -0.47 -7.62 38.30
N ASP A 905 -0.89 -8.88 38.19
CA ASP A 905 0.02 -10.01 38.23
C ASP A 905 0.95 -10.05 37.00
N GLY A 906 0.42 -9.74 35.81
CA GLY A 906 1.24 -9.53 34.60
C GLY A 906 2.29 -8.44 34.76
N LEU A 907 1.96 -7.33 35.45
CA LEU A 907 2.93 -6.28 35.80
C LEU A 907 3.98 -6.78 36.80
N ARG A 908 3.59 -7.51 37.86
CA ARG A 908 4.50 -8.12 38.84
C ARG A 908 5.53 -9.02 38.16
N LEU A 909 5.07 -9.92 37.28
CA LEU A 909 5.91 -10.87 36.54
C LEU A 909 6.87 -10.16 35.56
N ASN A 910 6.41 -9.11 34.86
CA ASN A 910 7.24 -8.31 33.96
C ASN A 910 8.37 -7.57 34.71
N LEU A 911 8.06 -7.02 35.89
CA LEU A 911 9.05 -6.37 36.76
C LEU A 911 10.03 -7.39 37.37
N SER A 912 9.60 -8.61 37.70
CA SER A 912 10.53 -9.65 38.18
C SER A 912 11.48 -10.16 37.09
N ASN A 913 11.04 -10.29 35.84
CA ASN A 913 11.89 -10.79 34.75
C ASN A 913 12.98 -9.80 34.31
N THR A 914 12.84 -8.50 34.63
CA THR A 914 13.85 -7.48 34.28
C THR A 914 15.11 -7.55 35.17
N LYS A 915 15.08 -8.35 36.27
CA LYS A 915 16.14 -8.41 37.30
C LYS A 915 17.54 -8.81 36.81
N GLN A 916 17.72 -9.29 35.58
CA GLN A 916 19.03 -9.73 35.05
C GLN A 916 19.82 -8.65 34.29
N ASN A 917 19.19 -7.59 33.74
CA ASN A 917 19.80 -6.77 32.68
C ASN A 917 19.97 -5.26 32.97
N CYS A 918 19.93 -4.80 34.24
CA CYS A 918 20.18 -3.38 34.54
C CYS A 918 20.78 -3.14 35.95
N GLU A 919 21.69 -2.17 36.06
CA GLU A 919 22.38 -1.84 37.33
C GLU A 919 21.51 -1.08 38.35
N TYR A 920 20.38 -0.50 37.92
CA TYR A 920 19.46 0.25 38.77
C TYR A 920 18.56 -0.65 39.66
N ARG A 921 19.19 -1.38 40.59
CA ARG A 921 18.54 -2.36 41.47
C ARG A 921 17.36 -1.84 42.32
N GLY A 922 17.30 -0.55 42.61
CA GLY A 922 16.35 0.01 43.59
C GLY A 922 14.96 0.41 43.07
N ALA A 923 14.84 0.84 41.81
CA ALA A 923 13.64 1.55 41.35
C ALA A 923 12.49 0.65 40.84
N HIS A 924 12.80 -0.57 40.40
CA HIS A 924 11.86 -1.39 39.62
C HIS A 924 10.71 -2.06 40.40
N LEU A 925 10.60 -1.87 41.71
CA LEU A 925 9.54 -2.45 42.54
C LEU A 925 8.64 -1.42 43.24
N ALA A 926 8.89 -0.11 43.05
CA ALA A 926 8.27 0.97 43.80
C ALA A 926 6.73 0.83 43.95
N VAL A 927 6.01 0.65 42.84
CA VAL A 927 4.54 0.49 42.83
C VAL A 927 4.03 -0.60 43.78
N PHE A 928 4.71 -1.73 43.89
CA PHE A 928 4.26 -2.83 44.75
C PHE A 928 4.65 -2.65 46.23
N SER A 929 5.62 -1.79 46.52
CA SER A 929 5.93 -1.33 47.89
C SER A 929 5.00 -0.22 48.38
N GLN A 930 4.14 0.33 47.52
CA GLN A 930 3.29 1.48 47.86
C GLN A 930 2.17 1.08 48.85
N THR A 931 2.12 1.77 49.99
CA THR A 931 1.06 1.57 51.01
C THR A 931 -0.37 1.54 50.43
N PRO A 932 -0.74 2.41 49.46
CA PRO A 932 -2.02 2.34 48.75
C PRO A 932 -2.33 0.97 48.11
N ILE A 933 -1.41 0.34 47.38
CA ILE A 933 -1.70 -0.95 46.72
C ILE A 933 -1.76 -2.10 47.74
N LEU A 934 -0.91 -2.07 48.77
CA LEU A 934 -0.88 -3.06 49.85
C LEU A 934 -2.20 -3.06 50.64
N GLN A 935 -2.71 -1.88 51.01
CA GLN A 935 -4.03 -1.72 51.63
C GLN A 935 -5.17 -2.24 50.73
N ALA A 936 -5.10 -1.97 49.43
CA ALA A 936 -6.11 -2.40 48.47
C ALA A 936 -6.12 -3.94 48.30
N LEU A 937 -4.93 -4.55 48.20
CA LEU A 937 -4.76 -5.99 48.09
C LEU A 937 -5.25 -6.71 49.35
N GLN A 938 -4.89 -6.24 50.57
CA GLN A 938 -5.44 -6.81 51.82
C GLN A 938 -6.97 -6.71 51.88
N HIS A 939 -7.54 -5.56 51.50
CA HIS A 939 -9.00 -5.36 51.50
C HIS A 939 -9.71 -6.30 50.52
N VAL A 940 -9.16 -6.48 49.32
CA VAL A 940 -9.67 -7.43 48.31
C VAL A 940 -9.49 -8.87 48.79
N GLN A 941 -8.32 -9.27 49.27
CA GLN A 941 -8.06 -10.62 49.78
C GLN A 941 -9.04 -11.01 50.90
N ALA A 942 -9.36 -10.08 51.80
CA ALA A 942 -10.31 -10.29 52.89
C ALA A 942 -11.77 -10.50 52.44
N SER A 943 -12.09 -10.27 51.16
CA SER A 943 -13.48 -10.31 50.63
C SER A 943 -13.65 -11.05 49.30
N CYS A 944 -12.57 -11.44 48.63
CA CYS A 944 -12.60 -12.28 47.42
C CYS A 944 -12.84 -13.77 47.74
N ASP A 945 -13.22 -14.55 46.74
CA ASP A 945 -13.41 -16.00 46.89
C ASP A 945 -12.10 -16.81 46.78
N GLU A 946 -12.14 -18.06 47.25
CA GLU A 946 -10.94 -18.92 47.34
C GLU A 946 -10.33 -19.24 45.96
N ALA A 947 -11.11 -19.21 44.87
CA ALA A 947 -10.58 -19.47 43.53
C ALA A 947 -9.68 -18.31 43.07
N HIS A 948 -10.08 -17.06 43.32
CA HIS A 948 -9.25 -15.89 43.03
C HIS A 948 -8.01 -15.82 43.96
N LYS A 949 -8.15 -16.21 45.23
CA LYS A 949 -7.00 -16.30 46.16
C LYS A 949 -5.96 -17.32 45.70
N MET A 950 -6.39 -18.47 45.18
CA MET A 950 -5.50 -19.48 44.61
C MET A 950 -4.91 -19.03 43.26
N LYS A 951 -5.68 -18.37 42.40
CA LYS A 951 -5.20 -17.85 41.10
C LYS A 951 -4.13 -16.75 41.25
N PHE A 952 -4.26 -15.90 42.27
CA PHE A 952 -3.40 -14.72 42.48
C PHE A 952 -2.63 -14.77 43.80
N SER A 953 -2.26 -15.96 44.29
CA SER A 953 -1.59 -16.15 45.59
C SER A 953 -0.34 -15.30 45.75
N ASP A 954 0.52 -15.29 44.73
CA ASP A 954 1.76 -14.51 44.70
C ASP A 954 1.53 -12.99 44.80
N LEU A 955 0.45 -12.50 44.18
CA LEU A 955 0.10 -11.08 44.17
C LEU A 955 -0.41 -10.64 45.54
N PHE A 956 -1.20 -11.49 46.21
CA PHE A 956 -1.66 -11.24 47.58
C PHE A 956 -0.54 -11.37 48.61
N ALA A 957 0.42 -12.30 48.43
CA ALA A 957 1.56 -12.48 49.33
C ALA A 957 2.40 -11.20 49.52
N LEU A 958 2.51 -10.36 48.49
CA LEU A 958 3.16 -9.03 48.58
C LEU A 958 2.54 -8.14 49.68
N ALA A 959 1.25 -8.33 49.97
CA ALA A 959 0.51 -7.58 50.97
C ALA A 959 0.38 -8.32 52.31
N GLU A 960 0.81 -9.57 52.42
CA GLU A 960 0.86 -10.33 53.68
C GLU A 960 2.07 -9.92 54.55
N GLU A 961 3.17 -9.44 53.95
CA GLU A 961 4.31 -8.88 54.67
C GLU A 961 4.03 -7.48 55.27
N TYR A 962 2.92 -6.83 54.90
CA TYR A 962 2.54 -5.49 55.38
C TYR A 962 1.75 -5.56 56.70
N GLU A 963 2.46 -5.67 57.83
CA GLU A 963 1.80 -5.46 59.14
C GLU A 963 1.36 -3.99 59.30
N ASP A 964 0.03 -3.80 59.36
CA ASP A 964 -0.59 -2.53 59.77
C ASP A 964 -0.29 -2.27 61.25
N SER A 965 0.85 -1.61 61.48
CA SER A 965 1.43 -1.25 62.77
C SER A 965 0.56 -0.31 63.65
N THR A 966 -0.66 0.02 63.21
CA THR A 966 -1.66 0.76 63.99
C THR A 966 -2.52 -0.11 64.92
N LYS A 967 -2.39 -1.45 64.88
CA LYS A 967 -3.24 -2.37 65.67
C LYS A 967 -2.46 -3.13 66.77
N PRO A 968 -2.77 -2.94 68.07
CA PRO A 968 -2.07 -3.63 69.16
C PRO A 968 -2.52 -5.11 69.30
N PRO A 969 -1.63 -6.02 69.74
CA PRO A 969 -1.90 -7.46 69.80
C PRO A 969 -2.91 -7.83 70.89
N LYS A 970 -3.92 -8.62 70.52
CA LYS A 970 -4.98 -9.09 71.45
C LYS A 970 -4.56 -10.34 72.20
N SER A 971 -4.51 -10.27 73.53
CA SER A 971 -4.28 -11.43 74.40
C SER A 971 -5.52 -12.34 74.53
N ARG A 972 -5.31 -13.58 74.99
CA ARG A 972 -6.35 -14.64 75.01
C ARG A 972 -7.42 -14.44 76.09
N ARG A 973 -8.66 -14.79 75.71
CA ARG A 973 -9.91 -14.91 76.51
C ARG A 973 -9.75 -15.12 78.04
N LYS A 974 -10.42 -14.26 78.81
CA LYS A 974 -11.45 -14.63 79.83
C LYS A 974 -12.62 -13.63 79.70
N GLY A 975 -13.80 -13.94 80.25
CA GLY A 975 -14.94 -13.01 80.34
C GLY A 975 -15.58 -13.08 81.74
N PRO A 976 -16.83 -12.65 81.94
CA PRO A 976 -17.68 -11.77 81.11
C PRO A 976 -18.31 -10.59 81.91
N MET A 977 -19.28 -9.88 81.31
CA MET A 977 -20.31 -8.98 81.89
C MET A 977 -20.11 -7.44 81.92
N THR A 978 -21.27 -6.78 81.90
CA THR A 978 -21.61 -5.37 82.24
C THR A 978 -21.08 -4.19 81.38
N SER A 979 -22.04 -3.51 80.75
CA SER A 979 -22.04 -2.08 80.33
C SER A 979 -22.37 -1.16 81.54
N PRO A 980 -22.57 0.19 81.43
CA PRO A 980 -22.61 1.07 80.23
C PRO A 980 -21.99 2.50 80.39
N ARG A 981 -22.15 3.36 79.36
CA ARG A 981 -22.08 4.86 79.39
C ARG A 981 -20.68 5.48 79.66
N SER A 982 -20.37 6.74 79.30
CA SER A 982 -20.92 7.65 78.27
C SER A 982 -20.09 8.94 78.08
N ARG A 983 -20.16 9.52 76.86
CA ARG A 983 -20.14 10.97 76.53
C ARG A 983 -18.87 11.84 76.73
N LYS A 984 -18.62 12.62 75.66
CA LYS A 984 -18.25 14.07 75.57
C LYS A 984 -16.78 14.54 75.64
N ASN A 985 -16.46 15.41 74.64
CA ASN A 985 -15.70 16.68 74.70
C ASN A 985 -14.19 16.68 75.07
N THR A 986 -13.34 17.64 74.68
CA THR A 986 -13.14 18.51 73.48
C THR A 986 -11.95 19.45 73.78
N ALA A 987 -11.04 19.72 72.82
CA ALA A 987 -9.97 20.77 72.86
C ALA A 987 -8.84 20.57 73.92
N GLN A 988 -7.53 20.69 73.65
CA GLN A 988 -6.68 21.80 73.11
C GLN A 988 -6.43 22.97 74.12
N PRO A 989 -5.33 23.77 74.00
CA PRO A 989 -4.03 23.61 73.27
C PRO A 989 -2.78 24.11 74.09
N LEU A 990 -1.65 24.42 73.39
CA LEU A 990 -0.48 25.25 73.81
C LEU A 990 0.58 24.54 74.71
N ASN A 991 1.90 24.85 74.70
CA ASN A 991 2.74 25.85 73.97
C ASN A 991 4.24 25.43 73.98
N THR A 992 5.25 26.09 73.37
CA THR A 992 5.28 27.22 72.39
C THR A 992 5.98 26.85 71.04
N GLU A 993 7.21 27.21 70.60
CA GLU A 993 8.40 27.98 71.10
C GLU A 993 9.28 28.58 69.95
N GLU A 994 10.41 29.21 70.34
CA GLU A 994 11.48 29.99 69.65
C GLU A 994 12.40 29.24 68.62
N GLU A 995 13.16 29.85 67.68
CA GLU A 995 13.29 31.25 67.17
C GLU A 995 14.00 31.32 65.76
N SER A 996 13.88 32.46 65.05
CA SER A 996 14.66 32.94 63.86
C SER A 996 14.66 32.09 62.56
N ALA A 997 14.33 32.56 61.33
CA ALA A 997 14.55 33.81 60.56
C ALA A 997 15.87 33.82 59.74
N SER A 998 15.93 34.27 58.47
CA SER A 998 14.93 34.57 57.41
C SER A 998 15.70 34.65 56.06
N SER A 999 15.20 34.92 54.84
CA SER A 999 13.93 35.40 54.22
C SER A 999 13.96 34.95 52.72
N SER A 1000 13.21 35.42 51.70
CA SER A 1000 12.09 36.38 51.50
C SER A 1000 11.42 36.12 50.11
N ALA A 1001 10.16 36.56 49.96
CA ALA A 1001 9.45 37.05 48.75
C ALA A 1001 9.43 36.27 47.40
N SER A 1002 8.36 36.30 46.60
CA SER A 1002 7.04 37.00 46.66
C SER A 1002 5.91 36.00 46.32
N GLU A 1003 4.71 36.02 46.93
CA GLU A 1003 3.55 36.92 46.70
C GLU A 1003 2.91 36.72 45.29
N GLU A 1004 1.59 36.65 45.10
CA GLU A 1004 0.46 37.13 45.95
C GLU A 1004 -0.88 36.33 45.77
N GLU A 1005 -1.82 36.62 46.68
CA GLU A 1005 -3.30 36.43 46.81
C GLU A 1005 -4.22 35.86 45.68
N ASP A 1006 -5.50 35.47 45.93
CA ASP A 1006 -6.21 34.88 47.09
C ASP A 1006 -7.66 34.41 46.72
N THR A 1007 -8.36 33.77 47.66
CA THR A 1007 -9.82 33.58 47.84
C THR A 1007 -10.67 32.69 46.90
N LYS A 1008 -11.30 31.71 47.55
CA LYS A 1008 -12.59 31.06 47.21
C LYS A 1008 -13.74 31.92 47.85
N PRO A 1009 -15.08 31.64 47.78
CA PRO A 1009 -15.71 30.32 47.57
C PRO A 1009 -17.19 30.17 47.06
N LYS A 1010 -17.49 28.96 46.57
CA LYS A 1010 -18.73 28.15 46.82
C LYS A 1010 -20.11 28.58 46.20
N PRO A 1011 -21.13 27.68 46.20
CA PRO A 1011 -22.31 27.75 45.32
C PRO A 1011 -23.66 27.86 46.08
N THR A 1012 -24.82 27.74 45.40
CA THR A 1012 -25.84 26.69 45.71
C THR A 1012 -27.12 26.68 44.83
N LYS A 1013 -27.66 25.46 44.58
CA LYS A 1013 -29.10 25.11 44.35
C LYS A 1013 -29.73 25.63 43.02
N ARG A 1014 -30.83 25.09 42.47
CA ARG A 1014 -31.80 24.01 42.80
C ARG A 1014 -32.39 23.50 41.45
N LYS A 1015 -32.48 22.20 41.12
CA LYS A 1015 -33.67 21.31 41.29
C LYS A 1015 -35.05 21.98 41.07
N ARG A 1016 -36.03 21.44 40.30
CA ARG A 1016 -36.13 20.19 39.49
C ARG A 1016 -37.50 20.11 38.76
N LYS A 1017 -37.59 19.44 37.59
CA LYS A 1017 -38.80 19.12 36.77
C LYS A 1017 -39.47 20.33 36.07
N GLY A 1018 -40.13 20.20 34.91
CA GLY A 1018 -40.21 19.05 33.98
C GLY A 1018 -41.51 19.02 33.14
N SER A 1019 -41.48 18.38 31.96
CA SER A 1019 -42.57 18.20 30.95
C SER A 1019 -43.18 19.47 30.33
N SER A 1020 -43.66 19.49 29.07
CA SER A 1020 -43.32 18.72 27.85
C SER A 1020 -44.11 19.24 26.63
N ALA A 1021 -43.45 19.37 25.47
CA ALA A 1021 -44.01 19.42 24.10
C ALA A 1021 -44.75 20.69 23.61
N VAL A 1022 -44.73 20.82 22.27
CA VAL A 1022 -45.52 21.69 21.35
C VAL A 1022 -45.16 23.18 21.28
N GLY A 1023 -44.63 23.59 20.11
CA GLY A 1023 -45.20 24.72 19.35
C GLY A 1023 -44.27 25.88 18.95
N SER A 1024 -44.02 25.98 17.63
CA SER A 1024 -43.98 27.22 16.81
C SER A 1024 -43.00 28.36 17.17
N ASP A 1025 -42.02 28.54 16.29
CA ASP A 1025 -41.61 29.80 15.63
C ASP A 1025 -41.39 31.07 16.47
N SER A 1026 -40.13 31.54 16.52
CA SER A 1026 -39.66 32.74 15.81
C SER A 1026 -38.13 32.89 15.99
N ASP A 1027 -37.47 33.46 14.98
CA ASP A 1027 -36.04 33.83 14.91
C ASP A 1027 -35.00 32.71 15.17
#